data_AF-A0A7X1E6S2-F1
#
_entry.id   AF-A0A7X1E6S2-F1
#
_cell.length_a   1.000
_cell.length_b   1.000
_cell.length_c   1.000
_cell.angle_alpha   90.00
_cell.angle_beta   90.00
_cell.angle_gamma   90.00
#
_symmetry.space_group_name_H-M   'P 1'
#
loop_
_entity.id
_entity.type
_entity.pdbx_description
1 polymer ?
#
loop_
_entity_poly.entity_id
_entity_poly.type
_entity_poly.pdbx_seq_one_letter_code
_entity_poly.pdbx_strand_id
1 'polypeptide(L)'
;MLFRFLTSLSLCLTLTPAFAQLTIPYFLEKDSRVSLAIYDSEGKMVRTLRNADPQPAGANTVFWDGLDPDGHAVPAGDYTWKLLSTQGMKAEFLVNLGVSTGIDFWVGQHGGPACLAVDGDSFYVAGKPEGVPMLIKAKLSGGSEYFIDQLETTAPEAICVDNGKVHALLSSGMLYTLDAATGEKILRKGLPYPGGAPLVLPVRELEPIPPTVGEKSVRIPAGPGRYLLSLKIGQANADNAPFTMDGDFRKNQFPTTLAGEFETIVSPPQYRTFNPLPTPESGVFEQTFRSLSKNSQPWAVADMKLLTVPDFIDARFGELIACYPALGTVAWIDPVSADILATAQLPEGKTGRAVLVAPGTALVASGNELISLTRDGQSEVKATGLTDVTALAFDPSNGGFWVADGGTSQQVKFFDSDFKLQKTFGREGGRQTGIYHPENFLQISAIAADGKGGFLITESKSAPRRTVHFSADGEILREWLGGQQFYTFAAPDPENPDILWMDSSWGWIMQVQVDWDQRTWKVLATYEWGEGYSSDFVNPRKMAQRHTVKRLDLDHDGKNETYLYGGNMGLLKVDEAAGKLRLVSVLDIVRPTENLEEWRKTSVEDLPKPWLEAIALAGDDPETNFSLYRSYGWADANGDYEMQANEFRLARRKKDERDQRGSFGILDDLSVLKRGSRTQNRNEPTPFWTRYPLQGYTASGSPIWDWAISEPLLPPTASTDIERARAVFVAPSGDIYQLIQGLGDGYYSIGTYNLGHGSFWPANKSSAVGVQKWNPEGELLWQVAPLASRQERVPGKMQHPLRFAGMVNGTIGVCDKVVNPVEFWTEDGLYAGGLFDRRADDGLPIRVYSWWIGGTRGYEADTGQALLQYDMNLGGSLIERENGEVIFVGSGWNSCPAYRVTGWDNFERQEGTLKISAPAGQLAAQDGIGLRAEFFASETGNEQPVLETVSPRLWFEPNRAEKRRMPEVLWPEKLTASIPQNEDFTARWSGYLEPRFTEDYTLALYKKEGIARVWIDGELVVETTDSPRDKKAFSQPIPFRAGKKVPIRVEWKGTPADELHLSWESLSQPIEHVPSSALYTEK
;
A
#
# COMPACT_ATOMS: atom_id res chain seq x y z
N MET A 1 -39.44 -36.01 61.40
CA MET A 1 -40.47 -35.36 62.25
C MET A 1 -40.43 -33.88 61.92
N LEU A 2 -41.49 -33.15 61.55
CA LEU A 2 -42.90 -33.45 61.28
C LEU A 2 -43.44 -32.27 60.43
N PHE A 3 -44.29 -32.58 59.45
CA PHE A 3 -45.03 -31.68 58.56
C PHE A 3 -45.94 -30.65 59.27
N ARG A 4 -46.20 -29.48 58.62
CA ARG A 4 -47.58 -29.04 58.24
C ARG A 4 -47.63 -27.91 57.20
N PHE A 5 -48.74 -27.92 56.47
CA PHE A 5 -49.08 -27.36 55.16
C PHE A 5 -49.55 -25.89 55.15
N LEU A 6 -49.20 -25.19 54.06
CA LEU A 6 -50.02 -24.35 53.14
C LEU A 6 -51.28 -23.62 53.63
N THR A 7 -51.33 -22.32 53.31
CA THR A 7 -52.52 -21.69 52.70
C THR A 7 -52.09 -20.73 51.58
N SER A 8 -52.66 -20.94 50.41
CA SER A 8 -52.53 -20.16 49.18
C SER A 8 -53.16 -18.77 49.30
N LEU A 9 -52.48 -17.75 48.76
CA LEU A 9 -53.13 -16.53 48.31
C LEU A 9 -52.77 -16.34 46.82
N SER A 10 -53.71 -16.61 45.93
CA SER A 10 -53.63 -16.20 44.53
C SER A 10 -53.71 -14.68 44.46
N LEU A 11 -52.56 -14.03 44.34
CA LEU A 11 -52.49 -12.68 43.80
C LEU A 11 -52.17 -12.83 42.31
N CYS A 12 -53.20 -12.67 41.48
CA CYS A 12 -53.05 -12.51 40.04
C CYS A 12 -52.39 -11.14 39.80
N LEU A 13 -51.06 -11.08 39.92
CA LEU A 13 -50.31 -10.07 39.17
C LEU A 13 -50.31 -10.55 37.73
N THR A 14 -51.06 -9.86 36.88
CA THR A 14 -50.69 -9.75 35.47
C THR A 14 -49.28 -9.16 35.44
N LEU A 15 -48.27 -10.02 35.35
CA LEU A 15 -46.95 -9.62 34.88
C LEU A 15 -47.17 -9.12 33.46
N THR A 16 -47.12 -7.79 33.29
CA THR A 16 -46.61 -7.19 32.06
C THR A 16 -45.35 -7.97 31.66
N PRO A 17 -45.11 -8.28 30.38
CA PRO A 17 -43.97 -9.11 29.98
C PRO A 17 -42.70 -8.40 30.45
N ALA A 18 -42.16 -8.88 31.57
CA ALA A 18 -40.98 -8.32 32.19
C ALA A 18 -39.80 -8.66 31.28
N PHE A 19 -39.01 -7.63 30.96
CA PHE A 19 -37.73 -7.67 30.27
C PHE A 19 -36.95 -8.98 30.53
N ALA A 20 -37.10 -9.99 29.67
CA ALA A 20 -36.40 -11.26 29.82
C ALA A 20 -35.01 -11.15 29.16
N GLN A 21 -34.10 -10.41 29.79
CA GLN A 21 -32.68 -10.51 29.44
C GLN A 21 -32.15 -11.84 30.00
N LEU A 22 -31.62 -12.69 29.12
CA LEU A 22 -30.99 -13.93 29.52
C LEU A 22 -29.65 -13.61 30.17
N THR A 23 -29.49 -14.04 31.41
CA THR A 23 -28.32 -13.74 32.24
C THR A 23 -27.33 -14.89 32.13
N ILE A 24 -26.09 -14.58 31.77
CA ILE A 24 -25.00 -15.54 31.62
C ILE A 24 -23.94 -15.25 32.69
N PRO A 25 -23.95 -15.98 33.82
CA PRO A 25 -22.91 -15.86 34.83
C PRO A 25 -21.65 -16.62 34.41
N TYR A 26 -20.48 -16.06 34.71
CA TYR A 26 -19.19 -16.72 34.54
C TYR A 26 -18.22 -16.26 35.64
N PHE A 27 -17.13 -17.00 35.83
CA PHE A 27 -16.15 -16.71 36.89
C PHE A 27 -14.75 -16.56 36.28
N LEU A 28 -13.96 -15.59 36.74
CA LEU A 28 -12.57 -15.40 36.33
C LEU A 28 -11.65 -15.56 37.52
N GLU A 29 -10.57 -16.34 37.40
CA GLU A 29 -9.61 -16.51 38.50
C GLU A 29 -8.76 -15.26 38.75
N LYS A 30 -8.59 -14.44 37.70
CA LYS A 30 -7.80 -13.21 37.67
C LYS A 30 -8.42 -12.21 36.70
N ASP A 31 -7.97 -10.97 36.76
CA ASP A 31 -8.34 -9.95 35.79
C ASP A 31 -7.93 -10.42 34.38
N SER A 32 -8.86 -10.43 33.45
CA SER A 32 -8.66 -10.97 32.10
C SER A 32 -9.46 -10.20 31.06
N ARG A 33 -9.11 -10.38 29.78
CA ARG A 33 -9.94 -9.96 28.65
C ARG A 33 -10.86 -11.11 28.24
N VAL A 34 -12.13 -10.81 28.01
CA VAL A 34 -13.16 -11.82 27.75
C VAL A 34 -13.77 -11.62 26.36
N SER A 35 -13.75 -12.69 25.56
CA SER A 35 -14.55 -12.84 24.35
C SER A 35 -15.63 -13.87 24.60
N LEU A 36 -16.89 -13.57 24.26
CA LEU A 36 -18.02 -14.46 24.49
C LEU A 36 -19.02 -14.38 23.34
N ALA A 37 -19.50 -15.53 22.89
CA ALA A 37 -20.52 -15.63 21.85
C ALA A 37 -21.56 -16.73 22.15
N ILE A 38 -22.71 -16.60 21.52
CA ILE A 38 -23.83 -17.56 21.56
C ILE A 38 -23.82 -18.41 20.29
N TYR A 39 -24.15 -19.69 20.43
CA TYR A 39 -24.22 -20.69 19.39
C TYR A 39 -25.53 -21.44 19.47
N ASP A 40 -26.08 -21.84 18.32
CA ASP A 40 -27.25 -22.70 18.25
C ASP A 40 -26.90 -24.18 18.51
N SER A 41 -27.90 -25.06 18.40
CA SER A 41 -27.75 -26.50 18.61
C SER A 41 -26.85 -27.19 17.58
N GLU A 42 -26.62 -26.56 16.43
CA GLU A 42 -25.74 -27.07 15.35
C GLU A 42 -24.30 -26.53 15.51
N GLY A 43 -24.07 -25.68 16.52
CA GLY A 43 -22.75 -25.09 16.78
C GLY A 43 -22.44 -23.88 15.91
N LYS A 44 -23.43 -23.34 15.18
CA LYS A 44 -23.29 -22.11 14.42
C LYS A 44 -23.41 -20.91 15.35
N MET A 45 -22.50 -19.95 15.20
CA MET A 45 -22.53 -18.71 15.98
C MET A 45 -23.76 -17.89 15.62
N VAL A 46 -24.54 -17.58 16.64
CA VAL A 46 -25.70 -16.72 16.59
C VAL A 46 -25.27 -15.27 16.76
N ARG A 47 -24.57 -14.93 17.85
CA ARG A 47 -24.19 -13.54 18.14
C ARG A 47 -22.99 -13.43 19.06
N THR A 48 -22.13 -12.47 18.79
CA THR A 48 -21.03 -12.07 19.69
C THR A 48 -21.55 -11.11 20.76
N LEU A 49 -21.21 -11.34 22.03
CA LEU A 49 -21.63 -10.51 23.17
C LEU A 49 -20.47 -9.77 23.85
N ARG A 50 -19.22 -10.21 23.64
CA ARG A 50 -17.99 -9.56 24.12
C ARG A 50 -16.83 -9.84 23.16
N ASN A 51 -15.93 -8.87 22.96
CA ASN A 51 -14.69 -9.03 22.19
C ASN A 51 -13.48 -8.55 23.00
N ALA A 52 -12.79 -9.46 23.69
CA ALA A 52 -11.67 -9.19 24.59
C ALA A 52 -11.87 -7.96 25.52
N ASP A 53 -13.09 -7.82 26.03
CA ASP A 53 -13.45 -6.76 26.97
C ASP A 53 -12.75 -7.05 28.31
N PRO A 54 -12.09 -6.06 28.93
CA PRO A 54 -11.46 -6.26 30.24
C PRO A 54 -12.52 -6.51 31.31
N GLN A 55 -12.32 -7.54 32.12
CA GLN A 55 -13.19 -7.96 33.21
C GLN A 55 -12.37 -8.26 34.47
N PRO A 56 -12.85 -7.87 35.65
CA PRO A 56 -12.15 -8.15 36.91
C PRO A 56 -12.25 -9.62 37.28
N ALA A 57 -11.30 -10.10 38.08
CA ALA A 57 -11.37 -11.40 38.74
C ALA A 57 -12.68 -11.54 39.55
N GLY A 58 -13.16 -12.78 39.67
CA GLY A 58 -14.36 -13.13 40.42
C GLY A 58 -15.58 -13.38 39.55
N ALA A 59 -16.76 -13.26 40.16
CA ALA A 59 -18.04 -13.50 39.50
C ALA A 59 -18.41 -12.32 38.60
N ASN A 60 -18.69 -12.62 37.33
CA ASN A 60 -19.07 -11.67 36.31
C ASN A 60 -20.37 -12.11 35.62
N THR A 61 -20.97 -11.21 34.86
CA THR A 61 -22.23 -11.47 34.17
C THR A 61 -22.29 -10.72 32.84
N VAL A 62 -22.82 -11.39 31.82
CA VAL A 62 -23.21 -10.77 30.55
C VAL A 62 -24.67 -11.07 30.26
N PHE A 63 -25.33 -10.17 29.52
CA PHE A 63 -26.74 -10.27 29.18
C PHE A 63 -26.91 -10.49 27.69
N TRP A 64 -27.89 -11.31 27.31
CA TRP A 64 -28.35 -11.45 25.93
C TRP A 64 -29.84 -11.11 25.85
N ASP A 65 -30.21 -10.29 24.86
CA ASP A 65 -31.59 -9.88 24.57
C ASP A 65 -32.36 -10.90 23.71
N GLY A 66 -31.74 -12.03 23.33
CA GLY A 66 -32.36 -13.06 22.50
C GLY A 66 -32.45 -12.67 21.01
N LEU A 67 -31.68 -11.68 20.57
CA LEU A 67 -31.64 -11.26 19.17
C LEU A 67 -30.38 -11.75 18.45
N ASP A 68 -30.51 -12.02 17.16
CA ASP A 68 -29.42 -12.26 16.22
C ASP A 68 -28.69 -10.94 15.84
N PRO A 69 -27.64 -10.96 15.00
CA PRO A 69 -26.89 -9.76 14.61
C PRO A 69 -27.65 -8.82 13.67
N ASP A 70 -28.77 -9.26 13.11
CA ASP A 70 -29.66 -8.45 12.26
C ASP A 70 -30.79 -7.79 13.06
N GLY A 71 -30.89 -8.10 14.37
CA GLY A 71 -31.91 -7.57 15.27
C GLY A 71 -33.21 -8.39 15.28
N HIS A 72 -33.24 -9.57 14.68
CA HIS A 72 -34.38 -10.47 14.73
C HIS A 72 -34.34 -11.35 15.98
N ALA A 73 -35.52 -11.66 16.53
CA ALA A 73 -35.63 -12.63 17.62
C ALA A 73 -35.24 -14.03 17.14
N VAL A 74 -34.39 -14.71 17.89
CA VAL A 74 -34.09 -16.11 17.59
C VAL A 74 -35.23 -17.05 18.06
N PRO A 75 -35.38 -18.23 17.44
CA PRO A 75 -36.39 -19.20 17.84
C PRO A 75 -36.28 -19.69 19.29
N ALA A 76 -37.37 -20.27 19.81
CA ALA A 76 -37.31 -21.04 21.05
C ALA A 76 -36.47 -22.31 20.83
N GLY A 77 -35.59 -22.64 21.78
CA GLY A 77 -34.64 -23.73 21.62
C GLY A 77 -33.54 -23.72 22.67
N ASP A 78 -32.63 -24.69 22.56
CA ASP A 78 -31.43 -24.78 23.37
C ASP A 78 -30.26 -24.12 22.62
N TYR A 79 -29.47 -23.35 23.35
CA TYR A 79 -28.32 -22.59 22.85
C TYR A 79 -27.12 -22.84 23.76
N THR A 80 -25.91 -22.67 23.23
CA THR A 80 -24.67 -22.74 24.01
C THR A 80 -23.99 -21.38 24.00
N TRP A 81 -23.47 -20.93 25.14
CA TRP A 81 -22.52 -19.83 25.17
C TRP A 81 -21.10 -20.38 25.32
N LYS A 82 -20.14 -19.79 24.63
CA LYS A 82 -18.72 -20.09 24.79
C LYS A 82 -17.96 -18.82 25.12
N LEU A 83 -16.98 -18.95 26.00
CA LEU A 83 -16.16 -17.87 26.51
C LEU A 83 -14.68 -18.22 26.38
N LEU A 84 -13.89 -17.23 25.96
CA LEU A 84 -12.44 -17.22 26.01
C LEU A 84 -11.98 -16.09 26.93
N SER A 85 -11.25 -16.43 27.98
CA SER A 85 -10.47 -15.52 28.82
C SER A 85 -9.02 -15.55 28.35
N THR A 86 -8.44 -14.37 28.11
CA THR A 86 -7.11 -14.18 27.53
C THR A 86 -6.40 -12.97 28.14
N GLN A 87 -5.07 -12.96 28.07
CA GLN A 87 -4.22 -11.80 28.38
C GLN A 87 -3.76 -11.06 27.11
N GLY A 88 -4.27 -11.45 25.93
CA GLY A 88 -3.83 -10.96 24.62
C GLY A 88 -2.50 -11.57 24.19
N MET A 89 -2.14 -11.33 22.92
CA MET A 89 -0.87 -11.84 22.37
C MET A 89 0.31 -10.99 22.82
N LYS A 90 1.48 -11.60 22.93
CA LYS A 90 2.73 -10.92 23.27
C LYS A 90 3.73 -11.11 22.14
N ALA A 91 4.21 -9.98 21.60
CA ALA A 91 5.27 -9.95 20.61
C ALA A 91 6.66 -9.78 21.26
N GLU A 92 7.65 -10.50 20.75
CA GLU A 92 9.08 -10.27 20.98
C GLU A 92 9.76 -10.09 19.63
N PHE A 93 10.42 -8.97 19.41
CA PHE A 93 11.17 -8.70 18.19
C PHE A 93 12.38 -9.62 18.09
N LEU A 94 12.49 -10.32 16.96
CA LEU A 94 13.60 -11.20 16.66
C LEU A 94 14.60 -10.50 15.76
N VAL A 95 14.20 -10.17 14.54
CA VAL A 95 15.11 -9.71 13.49
C VAL A 95 14.38 -8.88 12.44
N ASN A 96 15.09 -7.97 11.77
CA ASN A 96 14.58 -7.19 10.65
C ASN A 96 15.17 -7.72 9.34
N LEU A 97 14.41 -8.52 8.59
CA LEU A 97 14.92 -9.18 7.39
C LEU A 97 15.02 -8.20 6.23
N GLY A 98 16.05 -8.35 5.38
CA GLY A 98 16.28 -7.47 4.23
C GLY A 98 17.04 -6.18 4.56
N VAL A 99 17.27 -5.90 5.84
CA VAL A 99 18.12 -4.79 6.31
C VAL A 99 19.11 -5.31 7.35
N SER A 100 20.37 -4.90 7.22
CA SER A 100 21.49 -5.38 8.07
C SER A 100 21.81 -4.45 9.24
N THR A 101 21.13 -3.31 9.36
CA THR A 101 21.30 -2.31 10.43
C THR A 101 20.40 -2.55 11.65
N GLY A 102 19.84 -3.75 11.78
CA GLY A 102 18.95 -4.09 12.90
C GLY A 102 17.63 -3.32 12.84
N ILE A 103 17.37 -2.48 13.85
CA ILE A 103 16.12 -1.70 13.95
C ILE A 103 16.18 -0.36 13.21
N ASP A 104 17.33 0.00 12.63
CA ASP A 104 17.48 1.23 11.85
C ASP A 104 17.23 0.97 10.37
N PHE A 105 16.66 1.97 9.69
CA PHE A 105 16.43 1.88 8.25
C PHE A 105 17.71 2.08 7.46
N TRP A 106 17.82 1.36 6.35
CA TRP A 106 18.73 1.71 5.27
C TRP A 106 18.06 2.64 4.25
N VAL A 107 18.85 3.24 3.37
CA VAL A 107 18.32 4.21 2.40
C VAL A 107 17.46 3.60 1.30
N GLY A 108 16.41 4.32 0.94
CA GLY A 108 15.59 4.08 -0.23
C GLY A 108 14.72 2.81 -0.20
N GLN A 109 13.77 2.75 -1.13
CA GLN A 109 12.96 1.56 -1.44
C GLN A 109 12.30 1.64 -2.81
N HIS A 110 11.99 2.84 -3.30
CA HIS A 110 11.62 3.06 -4.69
C HIS A 110 12.82 2.90 -5.63
N GLY A 111 14.02 3.17 -5.10
CA GLY A 111 15.31 2.83 -5.68
C GLY A 111 16.28 2.52 -4.54
N GLY A 112 17.14 1.52 -4.74
CA GLY A 112 18.15 1.11 -3.75
C GLY A 112 19.24 2.17 -3.53
N PRO A 113 20.32 1.82 -2.81
CA PRO A 113 21.43 2.74 -2.57
C PRO A 113 22.14 3.08 -3.91
N ALA A 114 21.87 4.27 -4.44
CA ALA A 114 22.23 4.66 -5.80
C ALA A 114 23.59 5.36 -5.90
N CYS A 115 23.93 6.19 -4.90
CA CYS A 115 25.17 6.94 -4.86
C CYS A 115 25.76 6.98 -3.44
N LEU A 116 27.08 7.15 -3.36
CA LEU A 116 27.84 7.17 -2.10
C LEU A 116 29.04 8.13 -2.18
N ALA A 117 29.48 8.65 -1.04
CA ALA A 117 30.72 9.43 -0.92
C ALA A 117 31.38 9.21 0.45
N VAL A 118 32.70 9.08 0.49
CA VAL A 118 33.48 8.83 1.72
C VAL A 118 33.96 10.14 2.34
N ASP A 119 33.90 10.22 3.67
CA ASP A 119 34.33 11.34 4.51
C ASP A 119 35.06 10.80 5.75
N GLY A 120 36.38 10.64 5.63
CA GLY A 120 37.23 10.08 6.69
C GLY A 120 36.84 8.65 7.08
N ASP A 121 36.47 8.43 8.34
CA ASP A 121 36.03 7.12 8.85
C ASP A 121 34.53 6.85 8.63
N SER A 122 33.85 7.75 7.92
CA SER A 122 32.42 7.67 7.61
C SER A 122 32.19 7.77 6.11
N PHE A 123 30.97 7.46 5.68
CA PHE A 123 30.51 7.66 4.33
C PHE A 123 29.04 8.06 4.34
N TYR A 124 28.63 8.72 3.26
CA TYR A 124 27.27 9.05 2.94
C TYR A 124 26.77 8.07 1.88
N VAL A 125 25.52 7.67 1.96
CA VAL A 125 24.86 6.85 0.93
C VAL A 125 23.43 7.32 0.76
N ALA A 126 22.94 7.33 -0.47
CA ALA A 126 21.61 7.85 -0.78
C ALA A 126 20.82 6.94 -1.73
N GLY A 127 19.50 6.93 -1.58
CA GLY A 127 18.55 6.17 -2.39
C GLY A 127 17.21 6.89 -2.48
N LYS A 128 16.30 6.45 -3.36
CA LYS A 128 14.99 7.10 -3.53
C LYS A 128 14.01 6.62 -2.45
N PRO A 129 13.55 7.50 -1.54
CA PRO A 129 12.75 7.11 -0.40
C PRO A 129 11.23 7.26 -0.59
N GLU A 130 10.46 6.62 0.29
CA GLU A 130 9.10 6.98 0.74
C GLU A 130 8.94 6.55 2.21
N GLY A 131 9.02 7.45 3.19
CA GLY A 131 8.88 7.05 4.61
C GLY A 131 10.07 6.27 5.19
N VAL A 132 11.22 6.27 4.50
CA VAL A 132 12.55 5.85 5.01
C VAL A 132 13.57 6.94 4.65
N PRO A 133 14.78 6.92 5.21
CA PRO A 133 15.78 7.94 4.89
C PRO A 133 16.17 7.98 3.40
N MET A 134 16.27 9.19 2.85
CA MET A 134 16.86 9.45 1.54
C MET A 134 18.38 9.28 1.57
N LEU A 135 19.00 9.80 2.62
CA LEU A 135 20.44 9.97 2.78
C LEU A 135 20.79 9.71 4.25
N ILE A 136 21.78 8.86 4.48
CA ILE A 136 22.32 8.56 5.82
C ILE A 136 23.82 8.79 5.84
N LYS A 137 24.37 8.99 7.04
CA LYS A 137 25.81 8.95 7.31
C LYS A 137 26.11 7.67 8.07
N ALA A 138 27.02 6.84 7.57
CA ALA A 138 27.39 5.57 8.19
C ALA A 138 28.90 5.51 8.44
N LYS A 139 29.31 4.77 9.47
CA LYS A 139 30.74 4.56 9.77
C LYS A 139 31.25 3.36 8.98
N LEU A 140 32.47 3.44 8.48
CA LEU A 140 33.14 2.31 7.82
C LEU A 140 33.27 1.10 8.77
N SER A 141 33.48 1.36 10.06
CA SER A 141 33.55 0.35 11.11
C SER A 141 32.20 -0.27 11.49
N GLY A 142 31.08 0.26 11.00
CA GLY A 142 29.72 -0.19 11.31
C GLY A 142 28.88 0.81 12.09
N GLY A 143 27.56 0.67 11.97
CA GLY A 143 26.58 1.61 12.51
C GLY A 143 26.28 2.77 11.54
N SER A 144 25.11 3.36 11.71
CA SER A 144 24.63 4.48 10.91
C SER A 144 23.96 5.51 11.78
N GLU A 145 24.12 6.78 11.41
CA GLU A 145 23.43 7.91 11.99
C GLU A 145 22.42 8.43 10.96
N TYR A 146 21.22 8.70 11.45
CA TYR A 146 20.19 9.35 10.66
C TYR A 146 20.69 10.74 10.21
N PHE A 147 20.46 11.10 8.95
CA PHE A 147 20.91 12.38 8.38
C PHE A 147 19.74 13.14 7.74
N ILE A 148 19.13 12.63 6.67
CA ILE A 148 18.02 13.31 5.97
C ILE A 148 16.95 12.31 5.49
N ASP A 149 15.71 12.50 5.94
CA ASP A 149 14.51 11.78 5.48
C ASP A 149 14.21 12.06 4.01
N GLN A 150 14.14 13.35 3.66
CA GLN A 150 13.76 13.77 2.32
C GLN A 150 14.31 15.16 1.97
N LEU A 151 14.96 15.25 0.80
CA LEU A 151 15.30 16.53 0.17
C LEU A 151 14.15 17.01 -0.72
N GLU A 152 13.72 16.17 -1.67
CA GLU A 152 12.56 16.38 -2.57
C GLU A 152 11.87 15.04 -2.89
N THR A 153 10.93 15.04 -3.84
CA THR A 153 10.26 13.81 -4.31
C THR A 153 11.11 13.00 -5.32
N THR A 154 12.19 13.58 -5.83
CA THR A 154 13.07 12.99 -6.85
C THR A 154 14.22 12.19 -6.22
N ALA A 155 14.83 11.31 -7.03
CA ALA A 155 15.91 10.44 -6.57
C ALA A 155 17.26 11.20 -6.51
N PRO A 156 18.13 10.93 -5.54
CA PRO A 156 19.54 11.31 -5.60
C PRO A 156 20.27 10.56 -6.71
N GLU A 157 21.07 11.27 -7.50
CA GLU A 157 21.86 10.70 -8.61
C GLU A 157 23.34 10.62 -8.29
N ALA A 158 23.86 11.65 -7.64
CA ALA A 158 25.25 11.71 -7.23
C ALA A 158 25.37 12.49 -5.93
N ILE A 159 26.32 12.07 -5.11
CA ILE A 159 26.73 12.78 -3.91
C ILE A 159 28.25 12.86 -3.89
N CYS A 160 28.80 13.97 -3.39
CA CYS A 160 30.21 14.13 -3.12
C CYS A 160 30.40 14.95 -1.85
N VAL A 161 31.59 14.87 -1.26
CA VAL A 161 31.94 15.57 -0.01
C VAL A 161 33.27 16.28 -0.20
N ASP A 162 33.30 17.56 0.15
CA ASP A 162 34.53 18.35 0.20
C ASP A 162 34.39 19.46 1.24
N ASN A 163 35.50 19.82 1.90
CA ASN A 163 35.57 20.97 2.81
C ASN A 163 34.42 21.06 3.84
N GLY A 164 34.04 19.93 4.45
CA GLY A 164 32.98 19.87 5.46
C GLY A 164 31.56 20.06 4.91
N LYS A 165 31.37 19.88 3.59
CA LYS A 165 30.07 20.00 2.92
C LYS A 165 29.73 18.73 2.16
N VAL A 166 28.47 18.32 2.21
CA VAL A 166 27.90 17.26 1.38
C VAL A 166 27.11 17.89 0.26
N HIS A 167 27.51 17.63 -0.99
CA HIS A 167 26.78 18.05 -2.17
C HIS A 167 25.95 16.88 -2.68
N ALA A 168 24.65 17.10 -2.90
CA ALA A 168 23.73 16.08 -3.41
C ALA A 168 22.98 16.59 -4.64
N LEU A 169 23.21 15.93 -5.78
CA LEU A 169 22.51 16.20 -7.02
C LEU A 169 21.30 15.27 -7.14
N LEU A 170 20.10 15.84 -7.24
CA LEU A 170 18.88 15.09 -7.49
C LEU A 170 18.61 14.93 -8.99
N SER A 171 17.77 13.95 -9.32
CA SER A 171 17.37 13.64 -10.70
C SER A 171 16.59 14.76 -11.39
N SER A 172 16.08 15.72 -10.60
CA SER A 172 15.52 16.99 -11.08
C SER A 172 16.58 18.01 -11.54
N GLY A 173 17.88 17.71 -11.46
CA GLY A 173 18.96 18.68 -11.72
C GLY A 173 19.18 19.69 -10.57
N MET A 174 18.50 19.48 -9.43
CA MET A 174 18.65 20.31 -8.23
C MET A 174 19.87 19.87 -7.43
N LEU A 175 20.78 20.82 -7.16
CA LEU A 175 21.90 20.66 -6.25
C LEU A 175 21.50 21.13 -4.85
N TYR A 176 21.68 20.25 -3.88
CA TYR A 176 21.68 20.57 -2.46
C TYR A 176 23.11 20.60 -1.94
N THR A 177 23.39 21.54 -1.04
CA THR A 177 24.62 21.53 -0.23
C THR A 177 24.21 21.51 1.24
N LEU A 178 24.77 20.55 1.98
CA LEU A 178 24.50 20.32 3.38
C LEU A 178 25.78 20.50 4.19
N ASP A 179 25.66 20.99 5.41
CA ASP A 179 26.76 20.93 6.37
C ASP A 179 27.03 19.47 6.76
N ALA A 180 28.28 19.00 6.66
CA ALA A 180 28.60 17.59 6.86
C ALA A 180 28.50 17.13 8.33
N ALA A 181 28.60 18.07 9.28
CA ALA A 181 28.51 17.77 10.70
C ALA A 181 27.05 17.72 11.18
N THR A 182 26.21 18.61 10.68
CA THR A 182 24.84 18.83 11.20
C THR A 182 23.73 18.38 10.26
N GLY A 183 24.01 18.23 8.95
CA GLY A 183 23.01 17.99 7.92
C GLY A 183 22.16 19.22 7.57
N GLU A 184 22.48 20.40 8.12
CA GLU A 184 21.76 21.63 7.83
C GLU A 184 21.84 21.96 6.33
N LYS A 185 20.69 22.34 5.74
CA LYS A 185 20.60 22.71 4.32
C LYS A 185 21.19 24.10 4.11
N ILE A 186 22.38 24.17 3.51
CA ILE A 186 23.09 25.42 3.18
C ILE A 186 22.59 26.00 1.85
N LEU A 187 22.42 25.15 0.83
CA LEU A 187 22.06 25.57 -0.53
C LEU A 187 21.02 24.63 -1.12
N ARG A 188 20.10 25.21 -1.91
CA ARG A 188 19.20 24.53 -2.83
C ARG A 188 19.14 25.33 -4.13
N LYS A 189 19.74 24.83 -5.22
CA LYS A 189 19.78 25.54 -6.52
C LYS A 189 19.69 24.57 -7.69
N GLY A 190 18.91 24.91 -8.71
CA GLY A 190 18.94 24.18 -9.99
C GLY A 190 20.23 24.51 -10.73
N LEU A 191 20.98 23.51 -11.17
CA LEU A 191 22.22 23.77 -11.88
C LEU A 191 21.92 24.39 -13.26
N PRO A 192 22.64 25.48 -13.63
CA PRO A 192 22.39 26.18 -14.88
C PRO A 192 22.79 25.31 -16.09
N TYR A 193 22.24 25.66 -17.25
CA TYR A 193 22.55 24.98 -18.51
C TYR A 193 23.87 25.54 -19.10
N PRO A 194 24.88 24.69 -19.39
CA PRO A 194 26.23 25.16 -19.76
C PRO A 194 26.44 25.61 -21.21
N GLY A 195 25.45 25.46 -22.11
CA GLY A 195 25.69 25.47 -23.57
C GLY A 195 24.81 26.37 -24.46
N GLY A 196 24.47 27.59 -24.05
CA GLY A 196 23.65 28.51 -24.87
C GLY A 196 22.13 28.29 -24.76
N ALA A 197 21.34 28.74 -25.74
CA ALA A 197 19.88 28.67 -25.66
C ALA A 197 19.38 27.20 -25.57
N PRO A 198 18.41 26.88 -24.68
CA PRO A 198 17.79 25.56 -24.62
C PRO A 198 17.32 25.06 -25.98
N LEU A 199 17.21 23.74 -26.17
CA LEU A 199 16.51 23.20 -27.33
C LEU A 199 15.04 23.61 -27.25
N VAL A 200 14.68 24.65 -28.00
CA VAL A 200 13.30 25.10 -28.18
C VAL A 200 12.65 24.20 -29.20
N LEU A 201 11.65 23.43 -28.78
CA LEU A 201 10.92 22.56 -29.69
C LEU A 201 9.88 23.40 -30.45
N PRO A 202 9.75 23.22 -31.78
CA PRO A 202 8.78 23.98 -32.55
C PRO A 202 7.36 23.65 -32.06
N VAL A 203 6.72 24.62 -31.40
CA VAL A 203 5.34 24.52 -30.88
C VAL A 203 4.29 24.48 -32.01
N ARG A 204 4.69 24.78 -33.25
CA ARG A 204 3.80 25.06 -34.41
C ARG A 204 2.86 23.91 -34.82
N GLU A 205 2.98 22.71 -34.27
CA GLU A 205 2.13 21.55 -34.61
C GLU A 205 1.04 21.23 -33.56
N LEU A 206 1.01 21.97 -32.45
CA LEU A 206 -0.01 21.79 -31.41
C LEU A 206 -1.22 22.68 -31.65
N GLU A 207 -2.16 22.23 -32.50
CA GLU A 207 -3.54 22.77 -32.48
C GLU A 207 -4.08 22.86 -31.04
N PRO A 208 -4.82 23.93 -30.69
CA PRO A 208 -5.44 24.08 -29.37
C PRO A 208 -6.23 22.82 -28.99
N ILE A 209 -6.09 22.36 -27.75
CA ILE A 209 -6.85 21.18 -27.30
C ILE A 209 -8.29 21.65 -27.05
N PRO A 210 -9.28 21.16 -27.80
CA PRO A 210 -10.66 21.62 -27.66
C PRO A 210 -11.23 21.28 -26.27
N PRO A 211 -12.32 21.96 -25.82
CA PRO A 211 -12.96 21.70 -24.52
C PRO A 211 -13.53 20.30 -24.36
N THR A 212 -13.59 19.50 -25.42
CA THR A 212 -14.03 18.11 -25.39
C THR A 212 -12.89 17.19 -24.96
N VAL A 213 -13.21 16.14 -24.18
CA VAL A 213 -12.23 15.14 -23.71
C VAL A 213 -11.39 14.65 -24.89
N GLY A 214 -10.10 14.95 -24.85
CA GLY A 214 -9.15 14.66 -25.91
C GLY A 214 -7.74 14.51 -25.34
N GLU A 215 -6.96 13.66 -26.01
CA GLU A 215 -5.58 13.32 -25.68
C GLU A 215 -4.72 13.69 -26.89
N LYS A 216 -3.61 14.39 -26.66
CA LYS A 216 -2.65 14.72 -27.73
C LYS A 216 -1.25 14.34 -27.29
N SER A 217 -0.63 13.42 -28.00
CA SER A 217 0.76 13.03 -27.82
C SER A 217 1.69 13.87 -28.69
N VAL A 218 2.84 14.23 -28.14
CA VAL A 218 3.94 14.87 -28.86
C VAL A 218 5.14 13.96 -28.82
N ARG A 219 5.70 13.66 -29.99
CA ARG A 219 6.95 12.93 -30.13
C ARG A 219 8.11 13.92 -30.18
N ILE A 220 9.07 13.75 -29.28
CA ILE A 220 10.23 14.62 -29.09
C ILE A 220 11.48 13.77 -29.31
N PRO A 221 12.19 13.90 -30.44
CA PRO A 221 13.47 13.26 -30.65
C PRO A 221 14.48 13.73 -29.61
N ALA A 222 15.20 12.81 -28.97
CA ALA A 222 16.23 13.12 -28.00
C ALA A 222 17.36 12.09 -28.02
N GLY A 223 18.59 12.57 -27.84
CA GLY A 223 19.77 11.71 -27.73
C GLY A 223 19.91 11.06 -26.34
N PRO A 224 21.01 10.31 -26.11
CA PRO A 224 21.31 9.75 -24.81
C PRO A 224 21.56 10.86 -23.78
N GLY A 225 20.97 10.72 -22.60
CA GLY A 225 21.08 11.67 -21.50
C GLY A 225 19.77 11.89 -20.77
N ARG A 226 19.75 12.90 -19.91
CA ARG A 226 18.59 13.27 -19.08
C ARG A 226 18.10 14.65 -19.40
N TYR A 227 16.78 14.77 -19.42
CA TYR A 227 16.11 15.97 -19.84
C TYR A 227 14.95 16.31 -18.89
N LEU A 228 14.78 17.61 -18.66
CA LEU A 228 13.59 18.19 -18.10
C LEU A 228 12.77 18.80 -19.23
N LEU A 229 11.47 18.56 -19.18
CA LEU A 229 10.52 19.27 -20.02
C LEU A 229 10.07 20.54 -19.30
N SER A 230 10.26 21.69 -19.94
CA SER A 230 9.74 22.97 -19.51
C SER A 230 8.60 23.39 -20.43
N LEU A 231 7.44 23.68 -19.85
CA LEU A 231 6.24 24.09 -20.59
C LEU A 231 5.78 25.47 -20.19
N LYS A 232 5.39 26.26 -21.19
CA LYS A 232 4.56 27.46 -21.01
C LYS A 232 3.19 27.17 -21.61
N ILE A 233 2.15 27.28 -20.80
CA ILE A 233 0.75 27.11 -21.23
C ILE A 233 0.02 28.44 -21.19
N GLY A 234 -0.89 28.68 -22.13
CA GLY A 234 -1.73 29.88 -22.19
C GLY A 234 -3.20 29.54 -22.46
N GLN A 235 -4.10 30.46 -22.12
CA GLN A 235 -5.51 30.38 -22.52
C GLN A 235 -5.63 30.69 -24.02
N ALA A 236 -6.38 29.87 -24.76
CA ALA A 236 -6.70 30.15 -26.15
C ALA A 236 -7.92 31.09 -26.20
N ASN A 237 -7.71 32.35 -26.58
CA ASN A 237 -8.82 33.23 -26.94
C ASN A 237 -9.38 32.83 -28.31
N ALA A 238 -10.61 33.24 -28.64
CA ALA A 238 -11.32 32.92 -29.88
C ALA A 238 -10.56 33.27 -31.18
N ASP A 239 -9.48 34.06 -31.09
CA ASP A 239 -8.60 34.45 -32.20
C ASP A 239 -7.28 33.65 -32.27
N ASN A 240 -7.15 32.50 -31.58
CA ASN A 240 -5.95 31.64 -31.59
C ASN A 240 -4.62 32.32 -31.18
N ALA A 241 -4.65 33.52 -30.59
CA ALA A 241 -3.46 34.18 -30.06
C ALA A 241 -3.18 33.72 -28.61
N PRO A 242 -1.99 33.16 -28.30
CA PRO A 242 -1.65 32.78 -26.93
C PRO A 242 -1.49 34.04 -26.05
N PHE A 243 -2.33 34.18 -25.02
CA PHE A 243 -2.16 35.22 -23.99
C PHE A 243 -1.34 34.68 -22.81
N THR A 244 -0.49 35.53 -22.24
CA THR A 244 0.38 35.16 -21.10
C THR A 244 -0.37 35.43 -19.79
N MET A 245 -0.60 34.40 -18.97
CA MET A 245 -1.02 34.58 -17.57
C MET A 245 0.18 34.38 -16.66
N ASP A 246 0.59 35.45 -15.96
CA ASP A 246 1.52 35.37 -14.83
C ASP A 246 0.71 35.15 -13.55
N GLY A 247 0.82 33.95 -12.96
CA GLY A 247 0.14 33.57 -11.71
C GLY A 247 0.75 32.33 -11.05
N ASP A 248 0.92 32.39 -9.72
CA ASP A 248 1.66 31.46 -8.87
C ASP A 248 0.91 30.13 -8.63
N PHE A 249 1.60 28.97 -8.75
CA PHE A 249 1.05 27.64 -8.44
C PHE A 249 2.05 26.85 -7.60
N ARG A 250 1.81 26.73 -6.29
CA ARG A 250 2.54 25.82 -5.40
C ARG A 250 1.65 24.66 -4.91
N LYS A 251 2.32 23.51 -4.75
CA LYS A 251 1.94 22.21 -4.16
C LYS A 251 1.49 21.09 -5.11
N ASN A 252 2.06 19.91 -4.84
CA ASN A 252 1.79 18.57 -5.37
C ASN A 252 0.37 18.05 -5.08
N GLN A 253 -0.66 18.80 -5.41
CA GLN A 253 -2.02 18.28 -5.46
C GLN A 253 -2.71 18.93 -6.65
N PHE A 254 -3.19 18.12 -7.59
CA PHE A 254 -4.35 18.55 -8.37
C PHE A 254 -5.53 18.59 -7.38
N PRO A 255 -6.14 19.75 -7.09
CA PRO A 255 -7.52 19.74 -6.64
C PRO A 255 -8.38 19.53 -7.89
N THR A 256 -9.02 18.38 -7.97
CA THR A 256 -10.25 18.23 -8.75
C THR A 256 -11.29 19.19 -8.19
N THR A 257 -11.32 20.46 -8.61
CA THR A 257 -12.49 21.36 -8.70
C THR A 257 -12.04 22.78 -9.02
N LEU A 258 -12.48 23.30 -10.17
CA LEU A 258 -12.54 24.74 -10.45
C LEU A 258 -13.82 25.26 -9.78
N ALA A 259 -13.69 26.08 -8.74
CA ALA A 259 -14.77 26.96 -8.27
C ALA A 259 -14.20 28.12 -7.43
N GLY A 260 -14.34 29.35 -7.94
CA GLY A 260 -14.51 30.57 -7.13
C GLY A 260 -13.27 31.32 -6.61
N GLU A 261 -13.08 32.53 -7.17
CA GLU A 261 -12.50 33.77 -6.60
C GLU A 261 -11.00 33.84 -6.23
N PHE A 262 -10.29 34.76 -6.92
CA PHE A 262 -8.87 35.07 -6.75
C PHE A 262 -8.68 36.34 -5.91
N GLU A 263 -7.85 36.27 -4.86
CA GLU A 263 -7.17 37.43 -4.28
C GLU A 263 -5.65 37.29 -4.48
N THR A 264 -5.06 38.30 -5.12
CA THR A 264 -3.69 38.38 -5.62
C THR A 264 -2.64 38.66 -4.54
N ILE A 265 -1.55 37.88 -4.49
CA ILE A 265 -0.24 38.32 -3.98
C ILE A 265 0.89 37.83 -4.91
N VAL A 266 1.77 38.75 -5.31
CA VAL A 266 2.77 38.67 -6.40
C VAL A 266 4.17 38.35 -5.86
N SER A 267 4.91 37.45 -6.52
CA SER A 267 6.39 37.31 -6.47
C SER A 267 6.93 36.44 -7.65
N PRO A 268 8.23 36.51 -8.05
CA PRO A 268 8.75 36.32 -9.43
C PRO A 268 8.74 34.87 -10.01
N PRO A 269 8.99 34.69 -11.33
CA PRO A 269 8.47 33.58 -12.15
C PRO A 269 9.18 32.24 -11.88
N GLN A 270 8.41 31.16 -11.74
CA GLN A 270 8.94 29.80 -11.57
C GLN A 270 8.37 28.85 -12.63
N TYR A 271 9.27 28.20 -13.36
CA TYR A 271 9.03 27.13 -14.32
C TYR A 271 8.43 25.88 -13.62
N ARG A 272 7.47 25.19 -14.25
CA ARG A 272 7.06 23.84 -13.79
C ARG A 272 8.01 22.80 -14.37
N THR A 273 8.76 22.14 -13.49
CA THR A 273 9.55 20.94 -13.81
C THR A 273 8.67 19.69 -13.67
N PHE A 274 8.54 18.93 -14.75
CA PHE A 274 8.03 17.56 -14.69
C PHE A 274 9.08 16.63 -14.08
N ASN A 275 8.67 15.45 -13.60
CA ASN A 275 9.60 14.36 -13.29
C ASN A 275 10.58 14.18 -14.47
N PRO A 276 11.88 13.93 -14.21
CA PRO A 276 12.85 13.72 -15.28
C PRO A 276 12.39 12.59 -16.20
N LEU A 277 12.43 12.84 -17.51
CA LEU A 277 12.04 11.84 -18.50
C LEU A 277 13.20 10.82 -18.64
N PRO A 278 12.95 9.50 -18.55
CA PRO A 278 13.99 8.47 -18.66
C PRO A 278 14.51 8.38 -20.09
N THR A 279 15.81 8.13 -20.30
CA THR A 279 16.39 8.01 -21.65
C THR A 279 15.57 7.04 -22.52
N PRO A 280 15.01 7.50 -23.66
CA PRO A 280 14.15 6.67 -24.48
C PRO A 280 15.03 5.70 -25.28
N GLU A 281 14.82 4.39 -25.11
CA GLU A 281 15.50 3.35 -25.92
C GLU A 281 15.27 3.56 -27.43
N SER A 282 14.14 4.17 -27.79
CA SER A 282 13.75 4.52 -29.16
C SER A 282 14.36 5.84 -29.68
N GLY A 283 15.09 6.59 -28.85
CA GLY A 283 15.57 7.94 -29.20
C GLY A 283 14.46 9.00 -29.33
N VAL A 284 13.23 8.69 -28.89
CA VAL A 284 12.07 9.59 -28.97
C VAL A 284 11.27 9.51 -27.68
N PHE A 285 11.06 10.65 -27.03
CA PHE A 285 10.08 10.79 -25.94
C PHE A 285 8.69 10.99 -26.51
N GLU A 286 7.70 10.25 -26.02
CA GLU A 286 6.30 10.58 -26.27
C GLU A 286 5.70 11.23 -25.00
N GLN A 287 5.39 12.52 -25.08
CA GLN A 287 4.72 13.25 -24.00
C GLN A 287 3.25 13.44 -24.35
N THR A 288 2.38 12.93 -23.51
CA THR A 288 0.94 13.01 -23.74
C THR A 288 0.27 14.04 -22.85
N PHE A 289 -0.61 14.84 -23.46
CA PHE A 289 -1.40 15.88 -22.82
C PHE A 289 -2.87 15.46 -22.80
N ARG A 290 -3.49 15.47 -21.62
CA ARG A 290 -4.91 15.10 -21.43
C ARG A 290 -5.70 16.27 -20.83
N SER A 291 -6.86 16.58 -21.40
CA SER A 291 -7.85 17.47 -20.78
C SER A 291 -8.73 16.67 -19.82
N LEU A 292 -8.72 17.04 -18.53
CA LEU A 292 -9.38 16.27 -17.46
C LEU A 292 -10.87 16.59 -17.26
N SER A 293 -11.44 17.59 -17.96
CA SER A 293 -12.88 17.91 -17.86
C SER A 293 -13.46 18.46 -19.16
N LYS A 294 -14.75 18.16 -19.41
CA LYS A 294 -15.55 18.71 -20.53
C LYS A 294 -15.83 20.22 -20.42
N ASN A 295 -15.58 20.80 -19.24
CA ASN A 295 -15.82 22.21 -18.93
C ASN A 295 -14.52 23.03 -18.90
N SER A 296 -13.40 22.45 -19.31
CA SER A 296 -12.11 23.14 -19.33
C SER A 296 -12.08 24.12 -20.50
N GLN A 297 -11.74 25.38 -20.25
CA GLN A 297 -11.45 26.35 -21.32
C GLN A 297 -10.33 25.81 -22.22
N PRO A 298 -10.38 26.05 -23.54
CA PRO A 298 -9.35 25.60 -24.45
C PRO A 298 -8.01 26.24 -24.08
N TRP A 299 -6.96 25.43 -24.07
CA TRP A 299 -5.62 25.85 -23.71
C TRP A 299 -4.64 25.40 -24.80
N ALA A 300 -3.55 26.12 -24.92
CA ALA A 300 -2.48 25.82 -25.85
C ALA A 300 -1.13 25.82 -25.13
N VAL A 301 -0.22 24.95 -25.58
CA VAL A 301 1.20 25.06 -25.25
C VAL A 301 1.74 26.25 -26.06
N ALA A 302 2.24 27.27 -25.38
CA ALA A 302 2.79 28.49 -25.99
C ALA A 302 4.31 28.39 -26.21
N ASP A 303 4.99 27.63 -25.37
CA ASP A 303 6.44 27.38 -25.45
C ASP A 303 6.74 25.99 -24.86
N MET A 304 7.64 25.24 -25.48
CA MET A 304 8.09 23.95 -25.00
C MET A 304 9.60 23.83 -25.20
N LYS A 305 10.30 23.56 -24.10
CA LYS A 305 11.77 23.46 -24.07
C LYS A 305 12.19 22.14 -23.45
N LEU A 306 13.21 21.55 -24.06
CA LEU A 306 13.92 20.42 -23.48
C LEU A 306 15.22 20.95 -22.87
N LEU A 307 15.36 20.80 -21.56
CA LEU A 307 16.51 21.25 -20.79
C LEU A 307 17.34 20.04 -20.40
N THR A 308 18.61 20.00 -20.80
CA THR A 308 19.52 18.97 -20.29
C THR A 308 19.89 19.26 -18.84
N VAL A 309 19.92 18.20 -18.02
CA VAL A 309 20.37 18.26 -16.63
C VAL A 309 21.64 17.44 -16.44
N PRO A 310 22.47 17.78 -15.44
CA PRO A 310 23.59 16.93 -15.09
C PRO A 310 23.09 15.65 -14.41
N ASP A 311 23.90 14.60 -14.44
CA ASP A 311 23.62 13.32 -13.77
C ASP A 311 24.76 12.83 -12.87
N PHE A 312 25.86 13.58 -12.80
CA PHE A 312 27.00 13.28 -11.94
C PHE A 312 27.67 14.56 -11.45
N ILE A 313 28.22 14.51 -10.24
CA ILE A 313 29.03 15.56 -9.62
C ILE A 313 30.23 14.95 -8.90
N ASP A 314 31.31 15.71 -8.78
CA ASP A 314 32.42 15.41 -7.89
C ASP A 314 32.99 16.72 -7.33
N ALA A 315 33.46 16.70 -6.09
CA ALA A 315 34.02 17.88 -5.43
C ALA A 315 35.30 17.53 -4.70
N ARG A 316 36.41 18.19 -5.06
CA ARG A 316 37.75 18.01 -4.49
C ARG A 316 38.59 19.25 -4.76
N PHE A 317 39.64 19.46 -3.97
CA PHE A 317 40.55 20.60 -4.13
C PHE A 317 39.87 21.98 -4.04
N GLY A 318 38.70 22.07 -3.39
CA GLY A 318 37.88 23.28 -3.36
C GLY A 318 37.13 23.57 -4.66
N GLU A 319 37.10 22.61 -5.59
CA GLU A 319 36.40 22.70 -6.87
C GLU A 319 35.22 21.72 -6.88
N LEU A 320 34.11 22.10 -7.50
CA LEU A 320 32.97 21.25 -7.79
C LEU A 320 32.83 21.12 -9.31
N ILE A 321 32.60 19.91 -9.81
CA ILE A 321 32.26 19.69 -11.22
C ILE A 321 30.89 19.03 -11.35
N ALA A 322 30.23 19.26 -12.48
CA ALA A 322 29.04 18.53 -12.91
C ALA A 322 29.16 18.06 -14.36
N CYS A 323 28.73 16.84 -14.63
CA CYS A 323 28.75 16.24 -15.96
C CYS A 323 27.39 16.37 -16.63
N TYR A 324 27.36 16.78 -17.89
CA TYR A 324 26.16 16.86 -18.73
C TYR A 324 26.31 15.90 -19.91
N PRO A 325 25.97 14.60 -19.74
CA PRO A 325 26.25 13.61 -20.78
C PRO A 325 25.57 13.89 -22.12
N ALA A 326 24.34 14.41 -22.10
CA ALA A 326 23.62 14.78 -23.31
C ALA A 326 24.29 15.91 -24.10
N LEU A 327 25.21 16.66 -23.47
CA LEU A 327 26.01 17.69 -24.12
C LEU A 327 27.46 17.27 -24.36
N GLY A 328 27.92 16.14 -23.79
CA GLY A 328 29.35 15.80 -23.78
C GLY A 328 30.21 16.85 -23.05
N THR A 329 29.66 17.52 -22.04
CA THR A 329 30.30 18.67 -21.37
C THR A 329 30.55 18.38 -19.89
N VAL A 330 31.70 18.82 -19.38
CA VAL A 330 32.00 18.93 -17.94
C VAL A 330 32.01 20.41 -17.56
N ALA A 331 31.23 20.78 -16.55
CA ALA A 331 31.16 22.14 -16.02
C ALA A 331 31.85 22.23 -14.66
N TRP A 332 32.75 23.20 -14.50
CA TRP A 332 33.30 23.61 -13.20
C TRP A 332 32.36 24.62 -12.59
N ILE A 333 31.99 24.38 -11.34
CA ILE A 333 30.95 25.09 -10.62
C ILE A 333 31.55 25.67 -9.34
N ASP A 334 31.14 26.88 -8.99
CA ASP A 334 31.43 27.45 -7.68
C ASP A 334 30.68 26.65 -6.60
N PRO A 335 31.37 25.97 -5.66
CA PRO A 335 30.72 25.16 -4.62
C PRO A 335 29.90 25.99 -3.62
N VAL A 336 30.01 27.33 -3.61
CA VAL A 336 29.24 28.23 -2.75
C VAL A 336 28.01 28.76 -3.47
N SER A 337 28.19 29.38 -4.63
CA SER A 337 27.07 30.01 -5.35
C SER A 337 26.32 29.04 -6.27
N ALA A 338 26.94 27.91 -6.63
CA ALA A 338 26.52 27.00 -7.69
C ALA A 338 26.31 27.69 -9.05
N ASP A 339 27.19 28.64 -9.37
CA ASP A 339 27.31 29.22 -10.72
C ASP A 339 28.38 28.49 -11.52
N ILE A 340 28.25 28.46 -12.85
CA ILE A 340 29.27 27.90 -13.74
C ILE A 340 30.46 28.86 -13.80
N LEU A 341 31.65 28.33 -13.47
CA LEU A 341 32.93 29.02 -13.57
C LEU A 341 33.59 28.79 -14.93
N ALA A 342 33.50 27.56 -15.45
CA ALA A 342 34.05 27.17 -16.74
C ALA A 342 33.36 25.92 -17.27
N THR A 343 33.46 25.68 -18.58
CA THR A 343 32.98 24.45 -19.22
C THR A 343 34.06 23.93 -20.16
N ALA A 344 34.17 22.61 -20.25
CA ALA A 344 35.06 21.93 -21.18
C ALA A 344 34.28 20.87 -21.96
N GLN A 345 34.50 20.83 -23.26
CA GLN A 345 33.84 19.92 -24.18
C GLN A 345 34.67 18.65 -24.35
N LEU A 346 34.04 17.49 -24.28
CA LEU A 346 34.66 16.22 -24.63
C LEU A 346 34.84 16.10 -26.15
N PRO A 347 35.76 15.23 -26.62
CA PRO A 347 35.85 14.88 -28.03
C PRO A 347 34.49 14.45 -28.62
N GLU A 348 34.29 14.69 -29.91
CA GLU A 348 33.04 14.37 -30.60
C GLU A 348 32.61 12.91 -30.36
N GLY A 349 31.35 12.70 -29.98
CA GLY A 349 30.80 11.37 -29.67
C GLY A 349 31.18 10.82 -28.29
N LYS A 350 32.01 11.52 -27.50
CA LYS A 350 32.37 11.13 -26.13
C LYS A 350 31.45 11.81 -25.11
N THR A 351 31.12 11.05 -24.08
CA THR A 351 30.22 11.46 -22.99
C THR A 351 30.45 10.59 -21.75
N GLY A 352 30.12 11.08 -20.56
CA GLY A 352 30.10 10.24 -19.36
C GLY A 352 30.35 11.00 -18.06
N ARG A 353 30.83 10.27 -17.05
CA ARG A 353 30.99 10.72 -15.66
C ARG A 353 32.44 11.09 -15.38
N ALA A 354 32.67 12.11 -14.56
CA ALA A 354 33.99 12.63 -14.30
C ALA A 354 34.28 12.78 -12.80
N VAL A 355 35.54 12.55 -12.43
CA VAL A 355 36.08 12.82 -11.09
C VAL A 355 37.26 13.77 -11.19
N LEU A 356 37.43 14.63 -10.18
CA LEU A 356 38.58 15.53 -10.07
C LEU A 356 39.82 14.74 -9.65
N VAL A 357 40.91 14.94 -10.39
CA VAL A 357 42.19 14.23 -10.17
C VAL A 357 43.33 15.18 -9.84
N ALA A 358 43.21 16.44 -10.25
CA ALA A 358 44.06 17.55 -9.86
C ALA A 358 43.27 18.86 -9.99
N PRO A 359 43.72 19.99 -9.40
CA PRO A 359 43.10 21.29 -9.63
C PRO A 359 42.94 21.58 -11.14
N GLY A 360 41.71 21.88 -11.57
CA GLY A 360 41.39 22.15 -12.98
C GLY A 360 41.46 20.94 -13.92
N THR A 361 41.65 19.71 -13.43
CA THR A 361 41.76 18.50 -14.26
C THR A 361 40.81 17.41 -13.77
N ALA A 362 39.96 16.93 -14.66
CA ALA A 362 39.05 15.81 -14.42
C ALA A 362 39.48 14.58 -15.22
N LEU A 363 39.19 13.39 -14.69
CA LEU A 363 39.24 12.14 -15.44
C LEU A 363 37.81 11.71 -15.74
N VAL A 364 37.52 11.50 -17.02
CA VAL A 364 36.18 11.18 -17.52
C VAL A 364 36.14 9.71 -17.96
N ALA A 365 35.22 8.96 -17.39
CA ALA A 365 34.82 7.65 -17.88
C ALA A 365 33.86 7.82 -19.05
N SER A 366 34.25 7.39 -20.25
CA SER A 366 33.44 7.53 -21.47
C SER A 366 33.33 6.20 -22.21
N GLY A 367 32.20 5.51 -22.02
CA GLY A 367 31.98 4.17 -22.57
C GLY A 367 33.07 3.20 -22.12
N ASN A 368 33.95 2.84 -23.04
CA ASN A 368 35.03 1.87 -22.83
C ASN A 368 36.43 2.50 -22.59
N GLU A 369 36.49 3.80 -22.29
CA GLU A 369 37.76 4.53 -22.16
C GLU A 369 37.78 5.48 -20.95
N LEU A 370 38.99 5.82 -20.51
CA LEU A 370 39.24 6.90 -19.55
C LEU A 370 39.95 8.06 -20.26
N ILE A 371 39.43 9.27 -20.12
CA ILE A 371 39.90 10.48 -20.81
C ILE A 371 40.21 11.56 -19.77
N SER A 372 41.45 12.03 -19.69
CA SER A 372 41.74 13.23 -18.91
C SER A 372 41.23 14.46 -19.66
N LEU A 373 40.56 15.38 -18.97
CA LEU A 373 40.02 16.62 -19.49
C LEU A 373 40.39 17.78 -18.56
N THR A 374 41.11 18.76 -19.10
CA THR A 374 41.45 19.98 -18.36
C THR A 374 40.35 21.04 -18.52
N ARG A 375 40.28 21.97 -17.57
CA ARG A 375 39.29 23.07 -17.57
C ARG A 375 39.35 23.95 -18.82
N ASP A 376 40.52 24.08 -19.43
CA ASP A 376 40.73 24.81 -20.69
C ASP A 376 40.43 23.97 -21.96
N GLY A 377 39.95 22.73 -21.80
CA GLY A 377 39.44 21.90 -22.88
C GLY A 377 40.48 20.99 -23.55
N GLN A 378 41.66 20.79 -22.95
CA GLN A 378 42.61 19.80 -23.45
C GLN A 378 42.18 18.39 -23.01
N SER A 379 42.16 17.45 -23.94
CA SER A 379 41.74 16.07 -23.67
C SER A 379 42.76 15.04 -24.14
N GLU A 380 42.97 13.97 -23.36
CA GLU A 380 43.87 12.85 -23.71
C GLU A 380 43.27 11.51 -23.25
N VAL A 381 43.27 10.50 -24.12
CA VAL A 381 42.84 9.14 -23.75
C VAL A 381 43.95 8.49 -22.93
N LYS A 382 43.64 8.11 -21.70
CA LYS A 382 44.58 7.57 -20.72
C LYS A 382 44.55 6.04 -20.62
N ALA A 383 43.36 5.45 -20.74
CA ALA A 383 43.19 4.00 -20.70
C ALA A 383 42.09 3.56 -21.67
N THR A 384 42.26 2.38 -22.26
CA THR A 384 41.32 1.72 -23.17
C THR A 384 41.19 0.24 -22.77
N GLY A 385 40.36 -0.53 -23.48
CA GLY A 385 40.17 -1.97 -23.20
C GLY A 385 39.26 -2.27 -22.02
N LEU A 386 38.47 -1.27 -21.60
CA LEU A 386 37.32 -1.46 -20.70
C LEU A 386 36.12 -1.89 -21.54
N THR A 387 35.03 -2.29 -20.89
CA THR A 387 33.80 -2.68 -21.58
C THR A 387 32.78 -1.55 -21.55
N ASP A 388 32.39 -1.12 -20.35
CA ASP A 388 31.36 -0.09 -20.15
C ASP A 388 31.48 0.48 -18.74
N VAL A 389 32.20 1.60 -18.59
CA VAL A 389 32.49 2.16 -17.28
C VAL A 389 31.25 2.81 -16.68
N THR A 390 30.78 2.23 -15.58
CA THR A 390 29.54 2.66 -14.90
C THR A 390 29.81 3.67 -13.78
N ALA A 391 30.96 3.59 -13.13
CA ALA A 391 31.39 4.51 -12.08
C ALA A 391 32.92 4.52 -11.95
N LEU A 392 33.48 5.62 -11.44
CA LEU A 392 34.90 5.75 -11.14
C LEU A 392 35.13 6.61 -9.89
N ALA A 393 36.25 6.40 -9.21
CA ALA A 393 36.67 7.19 -8.06
C ALA A 393 38.20 7.33 -8.03
N PHE A 394 38.69 8.55 -7.78
CA PHE A 394 40.11 8.79 -7.48
C PHE A 394 40.40 8.50 -6.00
N ASP A 395 41.54 7.86 -5.73
CA ASP A 395 42.00 7.50 -4.39
C ASP A 395 43.13 8.44 -3.93
N PRO A 396 42.86 9.37 -3.01
CA PRO A 396 43.86 10.35 -2.58
C PRO A 396 45.01 9.72 -1.77
N SER A 397 44.87 8.49 -1.28
CA SER A 397 45.90 7.84 -0.46
C SER A 397 47.11 7.39 -1.27
N ASN A 398 46.92 7.12 -2.56
CA ASN A 398 47.93 6.56 -3.46
C ASN A 398 47.96 7.20 -4.85
N GLY A 399 47.01 8.08 -5.17
CA GLY A 399 46.93 8.78 -6.46
C GLY A 399 46.36 7.93 -7.61
N GLY A 400 45.85 6.73 -7.33
CA GLY A 400 45.25 5.83 -8.31
C GLY A 400 43.73 6.00 -8.48
N PHE A 401 43.14 5.08 -9.24
CA PHE A 401 41.74 5.13 -9.66
C PHE A 401 41.05 3.79 -9.53
N TRP A 402 39.89 3.79 -8.86
CA TRP A 402 38.96 2.69 -8.82
C TRP A 402 37.94 2.85 -9.94
N VAL A 403 37.75 1.82 -10.75
CA VAL A 403 36.89 1.83 -11.94
C VAL A 403 35.93 0.65 -11.87
N ALA A 404 34.63 0.92 -11.89
CA ALA A 404 33.59 -0.09 -12.06
C ALA A 404 33.35 -0.34 -13.55
N ASP A 405 33.98 -1.37 -14.09
CA ASP A 405 33.84 -1.81 -15.48
C ASP A 405 32.63 -2.74 -15.61
N GLY A 406 31.52 -2.20 -16.14
CA GLY A 406 30.26 -2.88 -16.34
C GLY A 406 30.23 -3.72 -17.61
N GLY A 407 29.09 -3.69 -18.33
CA GLY A 407 28.90 -4.48 -19.55
C GLY A 407 29.12 -5.98 -19.33
N THR A 408 29.91 -6.61 -20.20
CA THR A 408 30.35 -8.01 -20.08
C THR A 408 31.47 -8.23 -19.06
N SER A 409 32.11 -7.17 -18.51
CA SER A 409 33.13 -7.32 -17.47
C SER A 409 32.49 -7.51 -16.10
N GLN A 410 31.65 -6.56 -15.65
CA GLN A 410 31.06 -6.52 -14.29
C GLN A 410 32.10 -6.70 -13.17
N GLN A 411 33.23 -5.98 -13.27
CA GLN A 411 34.36 -6.07 -12.34
C GLN A 411 34.76 -4.69 -11.83
N VAL A 412 35.47 -4.67 -10.71
CA VAL A 412 36.19 -3.47 -10.25
C VAL A 412 37.65 -3.58 -10.65
N LYS A 413 38.20 -2.53 -11.21
CA LYS A 413 39.59 -2.44 -11.66
C LYS A 413 40.29 -1.28 -10.95
N PHE A 414 41.54 -1.50 -10.55
CA PHE A 414 42.39 -0.46 -9.97
C PHE A 414 43.50 -0.08 -10.95
N PHE A 415 43.59 1.21 -11.25
CA PHE A 415 44.66 1.80 -12.06
C PHE A 415 45.57 2.65 -11.17
N ASP A 416 46.88 2.61 -11.41
CA ASP A 416 47.82 3.52 -10.73
C ASP A 416 47.74 4.95 -11.28
N SER A 417 48.54 5.86 -10.71
CA SER A 417 48.63 7.26 -11.15
C SER A 417 49.15 7.43 -12.59
N ASP A 418 49.78 6.39 -13.15
CA ASP A 418 50.25 6.34 -14.55
C ASP A 418 49.20 5.72 -15.49
N PHE A 419 47.97 5.48 -14.99
CA PHE A 419 46.86 4.86 -15.72
C PHE A 419 47.14 3.42 -16.18
N LYS A 420 48.00 2.68 -15.46
CA LYS A 420 48.23 1.25 -15.71
C LYS A 420 47.36 0.42 -14.79
N LEU A 421 46.71 -0.59 -15.38
CA LEU A 421 45.90 -1.56 -14.64
C LEU A 421 46.80 -2.38 -13.70
N GLN A 422 46.49 -2.37 -12.42
CA GLN A 422 47.23 -3.08 -11.38
C GLN A 422 46.46 -4.29 -10.83
N LYS A 423 45.16 -4.12 -10.58
CA LYS A 423 44.31 -5.17 -9.99
C LYS A 423 42.94 -5.22 -10.67
N THR A 424 42.35 -6.42 -10.72
CA THR A 424 40.97 -6.67 -11.15
C THR A 424 40.29 -7.55 -10.10
N PHE A 425 39.08 -7.18 -9.69
CA PHE A 425 38.31 -7.81 -8.63
C PHE A 425 36.97 -8.31 -9.16
N GLY A 426 36.50 -9.42 -8.58
CA GLY A 426 35.27 -10.09 -8.96
C GLY A 426 35.44 -10.99 -10.20
N ARG A 427 34.45 -11.86 -10.41
CA ARG A 427 34.36 -12.76 -11.55
C ARG A 427 34.07 -11.99 -12.84
N GLU A 428 34.75 -12.34 -13.93
CA GLU A 428 34.42 -11.85 -15.27
C GLU A 428 32.99 -12.26 -15.66
N GLY A 429 32.20 -11.32 -16.16
CA GLY A 429 30.76 -11.48 -16.38
C GLY A 429 29.91 -11.23 -15.14
N GLY A 430 30.52 -10.98 -13.98
CA GLY A 430 29.85 -10.53 -12.76
C GLY A 430 29.25 -11.64 -11.90
N ARG A 431 28.56 -11.22 -10.85
CA ARG A 431 27.80 -12.08 -9.94
C ARG A 431 26.67 -12.73 -10.72
N GLN A 432 26.66 -14.05 -10.73
CA GLN A 432 25.59 -14.85 -11.33
C GLN A 432 24.38 -14.86 -10.39
N THR A 433 23.19 -15.05 -10.97
CA THR A 433 22.00 -15.42 -10.20
C THR A 433 22.11 -16.86 -9.69
N GLY A 434 21.23 -17.28 -8.79
CA GLY A 434 21.38 -18.51 -8.02
C GLY A 434 22.19 -18.27 -6.74
N ILE A 435 23.09 -19.18 -6.38
CA ILE A 435 23.88 -19.12 -5.15
C ILE A 435 24.57 -17.76 -5.01
N TYR A 436 24.44 -17.17 -3.83
CA TYR A 436 24.93 -15.83 -3.57
C TYR A 436 26.43 -15.81 -3.26
N HIS A 437 27.18 -15.10 -4.11
CA HIS A 437 28.62 -14.90 -3.99
C HIS A 437 28.93 -13.40 -3.77
N PRO A 438 29.13 -12.97 -2.51
CA PRO A 438 29.19 -11.54 -2.18
C PRO A 438 30.45 -10.84 -2.72
N GLU A 439 31.51 -11.56 -3.04
CA GLU A 439 32.75 -11.04 -3.63
C GLU A 439 32.63 -10.63 -5.10
N ASN A 440 31.53 -11.01 -5.76
CA ASN A 440 31.27 -10.69 -7.16
C ASN A 440 30.27 -9.54 -7.31
N PHE A 441 30.38 -8.80 -8.41
CA PHE A 441 29.61 -7.57 -8.63
C PHE A 441 28.52 -7.73 -9.67
N LEU A 442 27.41 -7.01 -9.51
CA LEU A 442 26.37 -6.93 -10.52
C LEU A 442 25.73 -5.54 -10.52
N GLN A 443 25.83 -4.86 -11.67
CA GLN A 443 25.22 -3.54 -11.91
C GLN A 443 25.60 -2.50 -10.83
N ILE A 444 26.92 -2.34 -10.59
CA ILE A 444 27.46 -1.32 -9.69
C ILE A 444 26.90 0.05 -10.09
N SER A 445 26.32 0.75 -9.10
CA SER A 445 25.68 2.05 -9.29
C SER A 445 26.62 3.21 -8.93
N ALA A 446 27.45 3.03 -7.90
CA ALA A 446 28.48 3.97 -7.49
C ALA A 446 29.69 3.27 -6.87
N ILE A 447 30.83 3.95 -6.89
CA ILE A 447 32.08 3.54 -6.26
C ILE A 447 32.74 4.75 -5.59
N ALA A 448 33.39 4.55 -4.44
CA ALA A 448 34.29 5.56 -3.84
C ALA A 448 35.52 4.90 -3.22
N ALA A 449 36.65 5.58 -3.26
CA ALA A 449 37.84 5.19 -2.50
C ALA A 449 37.58 5.38 -1.00
N ASP A 450 38.06 4.47 -0.16
CA ASP A 450 37.92 4.57 1.30
C ASP A 450 38.97 5.49 1.95
N GLY A 451 39.93 6.00 1.16
CA GLY A 451 41.05 6.83 1.63
C GLY A 451 42.15 6.07 2.39
N LYS A 452 42.07 4.74 2.42
CA LYS A 452 43.00 3.81 3.09
C LYS A 452 43.53 2.74 2.15
N GLY A 453 43.30 2.91 0.84
CA GLY A 453 43.70 2.00 -0.23
C GLY A 453 42.65 0.94 -0.60
N GLY A 454 41.48 0.93 0.05
CA GLY A 454 40.32 0.12 -0.30
C GLY A 454 39.22 0.94 -0.99
N PHE A 455 38.03 0.35 -1.13
CA PHE A 455 36.92 0.99 -1.86
C PHE A 455 35.55 0.53 -1.38
N LEU A 456 34.54 1.37 -1.61
CA LEU A 456 33.14 1.07 -1.37
C LEU A 456 32.37 1.04 -2.69
N ILE A 457 31.38 0.15 -2.79
CA ILE A 457 30.43 0.11 -3.91
C ILE A 457 28.99 0.08 -3.44
N THR A 458 28.08 0.48 -4.31
CA THR A 458 26.64 0.21 -4.16
C THR A 458 26.08 -0.53 -5.37
N GLU A 459 25.07 -1.36 -5.12
CA GLU A 459 24.28 -2.05 -6.13
C GLU A 459 22.79 -1.78 -5.86
N SER A 460 22.18 -0.92 -6.68
CA SER A 460 20.82 -0.41 -6.43
C SER A 460 19.72 -1.18 -7.16
N LYS A 461 20.07 -1.98 -8.18
CA LYS A 461 19.13 -2.57 -9.13
C LYS A 461 18.96 -4.08 -9.00
N SER A 462 20.03 -4.80 -8.67
CA SER A 462 20.04 -6.26 -8.56
C SER A 462 19.89 -6.70 -7.10
N ALA A 463 19.40 -7.93 -6.89
CA ALA A 463 19.40 -8.51 -5.56
C ALA A 463 20.80 -9.07 -5.18
N PRO A 464 21.14 -9.09 -3.88
CA PRO A 464 20.56 -8.20 -2.88
C PRO A 464 20.93 -6.75 -3.19
N ARG A 465 20.03 -5.80 -2.91
CA ARG A 465 20.41 -4.40 -2.87
C ARG A 465 21.35 -4.16 -1.70
N ARG A 466 22.51 -3.58 -1.97
CA ARG A 466 23.60 -3.52 -0.98
C ARG A 466 24.57 -2.36 -1.16
N THR A 467 25.30 -2.10 -0.08
CA THR A 467 26.52 -1.30 -0.03
C THR A 467 27.62 -2.19 0.56
N VAL A 468 28.82 -2.19 -0.02
CA VAL A 468 29.90 -3.08 0.43
C VAL A 468 31.22 -2.32 0.51
N HIS A 469 31.99 -2.56 1.56
CA HIS A 469 33.34 -2.03 1.76
C HIS A 469 34.36 -3.16 1.59
N PHE A 470 35.30 -2.94 0.68
CA PHE A 470 36.39 -3.85 0.35
C PHE A 470 37.74 -3.28 0.77
N SER A 471 38.64 -4.18 1.17
CA SER A 471 40.06 -3.86 1.39
C SER A 471 40.78 -3.61 0.06
N ALA A 472 42.03 -3.14 0.14
CA ALA A 472 42.92 -2.99 -1.02
C ALA A 472 43.18 -4.29 -1.79
N ASP A 473 42.95 -5.44 -1.15
CA ASP A 473 43.15 -6.78 -1.70
C ASP A 473 41.83 -7.45 -2.08
N GLY A 474 40.71 -6.73 -2.00
CA GLY A 474 39.39 -7.23 -2.42
C GLY A 474 38.70 -8.11 -1.39
N GLU A 475 39.17 -8.13 -0.15
CA GLU A 475 38.47 -8.78 0.95
C GLU A 475 37.27 -7.93 1.38
N ILE A 476 36.13 -8.56 1.63
CA ILE A 476 34.96 -7.87 2.17
C ILE A 476 35.23 -7.52 3.62
N LEU A 477 35.35 -6.22 3.90
CA LEU A 477 35.46 -5.70 5.25
C LEU A 477 34.08 -5.58 5.90
N ARG A 478 33.07 -5.20 5.12
CA ARG A 478 31.69 -5.08 5.58
C ARG A 478 30.70 -5.05 4.43
N GLU A 479 29.51 -5.61 4.67
CA GLU A 479 28.38 -5.56 3.75
C GLU A 479 27.15 -5.03 4.50
N TRP A 480 26.51 -4.02 3.90
CA TRP A 480 25.22 -3.49 4.32
C TRP A 480 24.15 -3.89 3.30
N LEU A 481 23.32 -4.84 3.68
CA LEU A 481 22.10 -5.18 2.95
C LEU A 481 21.00 -4.18 3.33
N GLY A 482 20.28 -3.66 2.34
CA GLY A 482 19.20 -2.71 2.59
C GLY A 482 18.65 -2.03 1.34
N GLY A 483 17.53 -1.33 1.52
CA GLY A 483 16.85 -0.63 0.44
C GLY A 483 15.98 -1.55 -0.43
N GLN A 484 15.39 -2.60 0.15
CA GLN A 484 14.49 -3.52 -0.57
C GLN A 484 13.28 -2.77 -1.13
N GLN A 485 12.58 -3.36 -2.10
CA GLN A 485 11.49 -2.67 -2.81
C GLN A 485 10.38 -2.20 -1.87
N PHE A 486 9.71 -1.13 -2.29
CA PHE A 486 8.48 -0.65 -1.67
C PHE A 486 7.45 -1.78 -1.63
N TYR A 487 6.89 -2.03 -0.44
CA TYR A 487 6.13 -3.23 -0.10
C TYR A 487 6.97 -4.50 -0.20
N THR A 488 7.77 -4.77 0.84
CA THR A 488 8.56 -6.01 0.94
C THR A 488 7.73 -7.10 1.62
N PHE A 489 7.78 -8.32 1.08
CA PHE A 489 7.11 -9.48 1.66
C PHE A 489 8.05 -10.69 1.70
N ALA A 490 7.86 -11.54 2.72
CA ALA A 490 8.58 -12.78 2.89
C ALA A 490 7.61 -13.96 3.14
N ALA A 491 7.78 -15.03 2.37
CA ALA A 491 7.09 -16.30 2.55
C ALA A 491 8.03 -17.33 3.20
N PRO A 492 7.56 -18.08 4.21
CA PRO A 492 8.31 -19.22 4.70
C PRO A 492 8.35 -20.35 3.68
N ASP A 493 9.47 -21.08 3.67
CA ASP A 493 9.55 -22.37 3.01
C ASP A 493 8.72 -23.40 3.81
N PRO A 494 7.79 -24.14 3.18
CA PRO A 494 6.90 -25.06 3.88
C PRO A 494 7.62 -26.28 4.47
N GLU A 495 8.79 -26.65 3.95
CA GLU A 495 9.58 -27.79 4.44
C GLU A 495 10.69 -27.37 5.41
N ASN A 496 11.05 -26.08 5.45
CA ASN A 496 12.09 -25.56 6.33
C ASN A 496 11.78 -24.12 6.82
N PRO A 497 11.24 -23.95 8.03
CA PRO A 497 10.83 -22.63 8.54
C PRO A 497 11.98 -21.66 8.82
N ASP A 498 13.24 -22.11 8.74
CA ASP A 498 14.43 -21.26 8.85
C ASP A 498 14.87 -20.69 7.49
N ILE A 499 14.21 -21.08 6.38
CA ILE A 499 14.40 -20.53 5.04
C ILE A 499 13.18 -19.69 4.67
N LEU A 500 13.44 -18.45 4.25
CA LEU A 500 12.40 -17.54 3.75
C LEU A 500 12.73 -17.10 2.32
N TRP A 501 11.67 -16.92 1.53
CA TRP A 501 11.71 -16.34 0.20
C TRP A 501 11.23 -14.90 0.31
N MET A 502 12.04 -13.93 -0.06
CA MET A 502 11.80 -12.52 0.22
C MET A 502 12.01 -11.64 -1.00
N ASP A 503 11.14 -10.66 -1.17
CA ASP A 503 11.27 -9.63 -2.19
C ASP A 503 12.55 -8.80 -2.03
N SER A 504 13.20 -8.44 -3.14
CA SER A 504 14.32 -7.51 -3.14
C SER A 504 14.07 -6.34 -4.10
N SER A 505 14.81 -6.25 -5.20
CA SER A 505 14.51 -5.29 -6.27
C SER A 505 13.29 -5.75 -7.08
N TRP A 506 12.70 -4.83 -7.85
CA TRP A 506 11.55 -5.13 -8.70
C TRP A 506 11.88 -6.28 -9.67
N GLY A 507 11.20 -7.42 -9.53
CA GLY A 507 11.44 -8.62 -10.34
C GLY A 507 12.54 -9.55 -9.80
N TRP A 508 12.94 -9.38 -8.54
CA TRP A 508 13.94 -10.23 -7.88
C TRP A 508 13.43 -10.80 -6.56
N ILE A 509 13.76 -12.07 -6.32
CA ILE A 509 13.51 -12.77 -5.06
C ILE A 509 14.85 -13.23 -4.47
N MET A 510 14.98 -13.12 -3.15
CA MET A 510 16.08 -13.68 -2.38
C MET A 510 15.59 -14.88 -1.60
N GLN A 511 16.39 -15.95 -1.60
CA GLN A 511 16.29 -16.99 -0.59
C GLN A 511 17.22 -16.60 0.56
N VAL A 512 16.68 -16.49 1.77
CA VAL A 512 17.43 -16.13 2.98
C VAL A 512 17.32 -17.23 4.02
N GLN A 513 18.41 -17.44 4.77
CA GLN A 513 18.41 -18.30 5.94
C GLN A 513 18.39 -17.42 7.18
N VAL A 514 17.53 -17.77 8.14
CA VAL A 514 17.40 -17.08 9.41
C VAL A 514 17.90 -17.99 10.53
N ASP A 515 18.73 -17.44 11.40
CA ASP A 515 19.06 -18.03 12.69
C ASP A 515 18.27 -17.28 13.76
N TRP A 516 17.16 -17.88 14.19
CA TRP A 516 16.21 -17.26 15.12
C TRP A 516 16.79 -17.08 16.53
N ASP A 517 17.68 -17.96 16.95
CA ASP A 517 18.31 -17.92 18.27
C ASP A 517 19.38 -16.83 18.32
N GLN A 518 20.20 -16.74 17.27
CA GLN A 518 21.20 -15.67 17.13
C GLN A 518 20.59 -14.34 16.66
N ARG A 519 19.32 -14.34 16.22
CA ARG A 519 18.63 -13.16 15.66
C ARG A 519 19.37 -12.58 14.45
N THR A 520 19.95 -13.45 13.63
CA THR A 520 20.69 -13.07 12.43
C THR A 520 20.10 -13.72 11.20
N TRP A 521 20.47 -13.23 10.03
CA TRP A 521 20.06 -13.80 8.76
C TRP A 521 21.15 -13.60 7.71
N LYS A 522 21.12 -14.40 6.64
CA LYS A 522 22.02 -14.27 5.49
C LYS A 522 21.31 -14.61 4.19
N VAL A 523 21.80 -14.06 3.08
CA VAL A 523 21.35 -14.41 1.73
C VAL A 523 22.00 -15.72 1.31
N LEU A 524 21.21 -16.68 0.86
CA LEU A 524 21.67 -17.94 0.28
C LEU A 524 21.74 -17.87 -1.24
N ALA A 525 20.70 -17.31 -1.86
CA ALA A 525 20.56 -17.25 -3.30
C ALA A 525 19.70 -16.06 -3.74
N THR A 526 19.86 -15.64 -4.99
CA THR A 526 19.09 -14.57 -5.63
C THR A 526 18.56 -15.02 -6.98
N TYR A 527 17.28 -14.83 -7.22
CA TYR A 527 16.61 -15.24 -8.45
C TYR A 527 16.01 -14.03 -9.15
N GLU A 528 16.25 -13.95 -10.45
CA GLU A 528 15.63 -12.97 -11.32
C GLU A 528 14.49 -13.61 -12.09
N TRP A 529 13.48 -12.82 -12.43
CA TRP A 529 12.48 -13.22 -13.42
C TRP A 529 13.13 -13.69 -14.74
N GLY A 530 12.69 -14.85 -15.24
CA GLY A 530 13.14 -15.42 -16.51
C GLY A 530 12.51 -14.73 -17.72
N GLU A 531 13.06 -15.02 -18.90
CA GLU A 531 12.53 -14.56 -20.20
C GLU A 531 11.45 -15.54 -20.72
N GLY A 532 10.85 -15.24 -21.89
CA GLY A 532 9.88 -16.12 -22.58
C GLY A 532 8.42 -15.67 -22.54
N TYR A 533 8.10 -14.55 -21.86
CA TYR A 533 6.74 -14.00 -21.78
C TYR A 533 6.74 -12.46 -21.68
N SER A 534 5.64 -11.83 -22.11
CA SER A 534 5.42 -10.37 -22.01
C SER A 534 4.84 -9.98 -20.64
N SER A 535 5.15 -8.75 -20.18
CA SER A 535 4.48 -8.12 -19.03
C SER A 535 2.97 -7.96 -19.19
N ASP A 536 2.48 -8.04 -20.44
CA ASP A 536 1.06 -7.98 -20.78
C ASP A 536 0.32 -9.24 -20.32
N PHE A 537 1.01 -10.38 -20.24
CA PHE A 537 0.47 -11.63 -19.71
C PHE A 537 0.58 -11.65 -18.20
N VAL A 538 1.81 -11.45 -17.71
CA VAL A 538 2.18 -11.56 -16.29
C VAL A 538 3.06 -10.39 -15.90
N ASN A 539 2.66 -9.61 -14.90
CA ASN A 539 3.45 -8.49 -14.42
C ASN A 539 4.44 -8.92 -13.30
N PRO A 540 5.76 -8.89 -13.55
CA PRO A 540 6.78 -9.34 -12.60
C PRO A 540 6.72 -8.60 -11.26
N ARG A 541 6.50 -7.28 -11.28
CA ARG A 541 6.44 -6.44 -10.08
C ARG A 541 5.30 -6.85 -9.15
N LYS A 542 4.17 -7.23 -9.74
CA LYS A 542 2.96 -7.60 -8.99
C LYS A 542 2.94 -9.07 -8.57
N MET A 543 3.72 -9.94 -9.22
CA MET A 543 3.83 -11.35 -8.84
C MET A 543 4.82 -11.60 -7.70
N ALA A 544 5.91 -10.84 -7.64
CA ALA A 544 6.83 -10.88 -6.50
C ALA A 544 6.07 -10.57 -5.19
N GLN A 545 5.12 -9.64 -5.26
CA GLN A 545 4.26 -9.29 -4.13
C GLN A 545 3.29 -10.43 -3.76
N ARG A 546 3.33 -10.84 -2.49
CA ARG A 546 2.45 -11.87 -1.87
C ARG A 546 2.61 -13.27 -2.45
N HIS A 547 3.84 -13.65 -2.78
CA HIS A 547 4.11 -15.02 -3.20
C HIS A 547 3.87 -16.03 -2.06
N THR A 548 3.59 -17.28 -2.40
CA THR A 548 3.59 -18.44 -1.51
C THR A 548 4.52 -19.47 -2.11
N VAL A 549 5.20 -20.24 -1.26
CA VAL A 549 6.15 -21.27 -1.67
C VAL A 549 5.43 -22.62 -1.64
N LYS A 550 5.60 -23.40 -2.69
CA LYS A 550 5.08 -24.78 -2.80
C LYS A 550 6.24 -25.71 -3.16
N ARG A 551 6.20 -26.92 -2.60
CA ARG A 551 7.10 -28.02 -2.90
C ARG A 551 6.30 -29.06 -3.67
N LEU A 552 6.61 -29.25 -4.95
CA LEU A 552 5.79 -30.05 -5.87
C LEU A 552 6.67 -30.94 -6.73
N ASP A 553 6.27 -32.20 -6.91
CA ASP A 553 6.85 -33.14 -7.86
C ASP A 553 5.95 -33.19 -9.11
N LEU A 554 6.15 -32.23 -10.02
CA LEU A 554 5.30 -32.05 -11.21
C LEU A 554 5.70 -32.95 -12.38
N ASP A 555 6.96 -33.39 -12.45
CA ASP A 555 7.45 -34.31 -13.48
C ASP A 555 7.40 -35.79 -13.04
N HIS A 556 7.01 -36.05 -11.79
CA HIS A 556 6.87 -37.36 -11.19
C HIS A 556 8.19 -38.15 -11.13
N ASP A 557 9.32 -37.45 -10.99
CA ASP A 557 10.64 -38.06 -10.80
C ASP A 557 10.91 -38.52 -9.35
N GLY A 558 9.97 -38.22 -8.44
CA GLY A 558 10.05 -38.53 -7.02
C GLY A 558 10.73 -37.44 -6.19
N LYS A 559 11.01 -36.26 -6.75
CA LYS A 559 11.62 -35.13 -6.04
C LYS A 559 10.73 -33.89 -6.13
N ASN A 560 10.53 -33.27 -4.98
CA ASN A 560 9.87 -31.98 -4.93
C ASN A 560 10.81 -30.88 -5.44
N GLU A 561 10.32 -30.09 -6.39
CA GLU A 561 10.93 -28.83 -6.81
C GLU A 561 10.25 -27.63 -6.12
N THR A 562 10.95 -26.49 -6.09
CA THR A 562 10.42 -25.26 -5.51
C THR A 562 9.60 -24.50 -6.54
N TYR A 563 8.37 -24.15 -6.18
CA TYR A 563 7.54 -23.24 -6.96
C TYR A 563 7.07 -22.04 -6.13
N LEU A 564 7.00 -20.89 -6.80
CA LEU A 564 6.42 -19.67 -6.26
C LEU A 564 5.10 -19.36 -6.96
N TYR A 565 4.10 -18.95 -6.20
CA TYR A 565 2.82 -18.48 -6.72
C TYR A 565 2.45 -17.15 -6.09
N GLY A 566 2.14 -16.13 -6.90
CA GLY A 566 1.81 -14.78 -6.42
C GLY A 566 0.49 -14.22 -6.95
N GLY A 567 0.10 -13.04 -6.44
CA GLY A 567 -1.22 -12.43 -6.64
C GLY A 567 -1.63 -12.04 -8.06
N ASN A 568 -0.80 -12.35 -9.07
CA ASN A 568 -1.11 -12.19 -10.49
C ASN A 568 -0.89 -13.48 -11.31
N MET A 569 -1.38 -14.60 -10.77
CA MET A 569 -2.00 -15.73 -11.51
C MET A 569 -1.14 -16.72 -12.31
N GLY A 570 0.06 -17.06 -11.84
CA GLY A 570 0.89 -18.06 -12.51
C GLY A 570 1.83 -18.75 -11.53
N LEU A 571 2.16 -19.99 -11.86
CA LEU A 571 3.05 -20.84 -11.12
C LEU A 571 4.45 -20.68 -11.71
N LEU A 572 5.41 -20.30 -10.88
CA LEU A 572 6.80 -20.09 -11.27
C LEU A 572 7.66 -21.19 -10.68
N LYS A 573 8.37 -21.93 -11.53
CA LYS A 573 9.44 -22.83 -11.11
C LYS A 573 10.66 -21.99 -10.71
N VAL A 574 11.27 -22.32 -9.57
CA VAL A 574 12.60 -21.84 -9.24
C VAL A 574 13.60 -22.74 -9.95
N ASP A 575 14.10 -22.29 -11.10
CA ASP A 575 15.17 -22.98 -11.82
C ASP A 575 16.50 -22.63 -11.14
N GLU A 576 16.90 -23.47 -10.18
CA GLU A 576 18.11 -23.27 -9.39
C GLU A 576 19.38 -23.30 -10.25
N ALA A 577 19.40 -24.13 -11.31
CA ALA A 577 20.55 -24.26 -12.19
C ALA A 577 20.76 -23.01 -13.06
N ALA A 578 19.67 -22.41 -13.55
CA ALA A 578 19.74 -21.15 -14.29
C ALA A 578 19.74 -19.91 -13.37
N GLY A 579 19.39 -20.05 -12.09
CA GLY A 579 19.18 -18.94 -11.18
C GLY A 579 18.02 -18.03 -11.62
N LYS A 580 16.96 -18.61 -12.19
CA LYS A 580 15.83 -17.87 -12.77
C LYS A 580 14.47 -18.36 -12.24
N LEU A 581 13.49 -17.46 -12.23
CA LEU A 581 12.08 -17.80 -12.02
C LEU A 581 11.42 -18.03 -13.38
N ARG A 582 10.98 -19.26 -13.65
CA ARG A 582 10.41 -19.69 -14.93
C ARG A 582 8.90 -19.89 -14.82
N LEU A 583 8.13 -19.24 -15.67
CA LEU A 583 6.69 -19.44 -15.71
C LEU A 583 6.37 -20.79 -16.36
N VAL A 584 5.65 -21.66 -15.64
CA VAL A 584 5.27 -22.99 -16.16
C VAL A 584 3.79 -23.09 -16.48
N SER A 585 2.94 -22.40 -15.73
CA SER A 585 1.50 -22.31 -16.01
C SER A 585 0.89 -21.01 -15.51
N VAL A 586 -0.15 -20.53 -16.17
CA VAL A 586 -0.89 -19.31 -15.84
C VAL A 586 -2.36 -19.49 -16.23
N LEU A 587 -3.26 -18.93 -15.42
CA LEU A 587 -4.67 -18.79 -15.75
C LEU A 587 -5.06 -17.35 -15.48
N ASP A 588 -5.03 -16.46 -16.47
CA ASP A 588 -5.23 -15.01 -16.29
C ASP A 588 -5.94 -14.37 -17.49
N ILE A 589 -5.90 -13.05 -17.54
CA ILE A 589 -6.38 -12.19 -18.59
C ILE A 589 -5.21 -11.38 -19.18
N VAL A 590 -5.26 -11.09 -20.49
CA VAL A 590 -4.26 -10.25 -21.16
C VAL A 590 -4.45 -8.77 -20.77
N ARG A 591 -3.35 -8.04 -20.51
CA ARG A 591 -3.33 -6.70 -19.87
C ARG A 591 -2.22 -5.75 -20.37
N PRO A 592 -2.22 -5.31 -21.64
CA PRO A 592 -1.36 -4.20 -22.07
C PRO A 592 -1.81 -2.87 -21.46
N THR A 593 -3.08 -2.74 -21.06
CA THR A 593 -3.61 -1.55 -20.36
C THR A 593 -4.52 -1.94 -19.20
N GLU A 594 -4.59 -1.10 -18.16
CA GLU A 594 -5.46 -1.33 -17.00
C GLU A 594 -6.93 -0.90 -17.26
N ASN A 595 -7.15 -0.06 -18.28
CA ASN A 595 -8.45 0.53 -18.63
C ASN A 595 -9.11 -0.20 -19.82
N LEU A 596 -10.36 -0.64 -19.63
CA LEU A 596 -11.12 -1.36 -20.67
C LEU A 596 -11.42 -0.49 -21.91
N GLU A 597 -11.59 0.83 -21.72
CA GLU A 597 -11.80 1.75 -22.84
C GLU A 597 -10.52 2.00 -23.63
N GLU A 598 -9.36 1.98 -22.98
CA GLU A 598 -8.06 2.06 -23.65
C GLU A 598 -7.74 0.73 -24.37
N TRP A 599 -8.06 -0.41 -23.74
CA TRP A 599 -7.97 -1.74 -24.38
C TRP A 599 -8.74 -1.82 -25.70
N ARG A 600 -9.97 -1.27 -25.76
CA ARG A 600 -10.78 -1.25 -26.99
C ARG A 600 -10.20 -0.38 -28.11
N LYS A 601 -9.22 0.47 -27.80
CA LYS A 601 -8.54 1.36 -28.75
C LYS A 601 -7.11 0.92 -29.03
N THR A 602 -6.64 -0.16 -28.38
CA THR A 602 -5.29 -0.68 -28.57
C THR A 602 -5.16 -1.23 -29.99
N SER A 603 -4.08 -0.86 -30.69
CA SER A 603 -3.79 -1.40 -32.02
C SER A 603 -3.42 -2.87 -31.90
N VAL A 604 -3.79 -3.69 -32.89
CA VAL A 604 -3.41 -5.11 -32.94
C VAL A 604 -1.89 -5.30 -32.92
N GLU A 605 -1.16 -4.34 -33.48
CA GLU A 605 0.31 -4.31 -33.52
C GLU A 605 0.95 -4.22 -32.13
N ASP A 606 0.23 -3.65 -31.14
CA ASP A 606 0.70 -3.48 -29.77
C ASP A 606 0.32 -4.68 -28.87
N LEU A 607 -0.33 -5.72 -29.41
CA LEU A 607 -0.80 -6.87 -28.67
C LEU A 607 0.18 -8.05 -28.74
N PRO A 608 0.22 -8.92 -27.71
CA PRO A 608 1.14 -10.06 -27.69
C PRO A 608 0.90 -11.05 -28.85
N LYS A 609 1.91 -11.23 -29.70
CA LYS A 609 1.82 -12.07 -30.92
C LYS A 609 1.42 -13.52 -30.67
N PRO A 610 2.00 -14.26 -29.71
CA PRO A 610 1.63 -15.68 -29.50
C PRO A 610 0.14 -15.87 -29.19
N TRP A 611 -0.47 -14.91 -28.49
CA TRP A 611 -1.90 -14.95 -28.17
C TRP A 611 -2.79 -14.60 -29.37
N LEU A 612 -2.39 -13.65 -30.21
CA LEU A 612 -3.08 -13.37 -31.48
C LEU A 612 -3.04 -14.60 -32.42
N GLU A 613 -1.89 -15.25 -32.50
CA GLU A 613 -1.72 -16.49 -33.25
C GLU A 613 -2.59 -17.62 -32.69
N ALA A 614 -2.72 -17.72 -31.37
CA ALA A 614 -3.63 -18.68 -30.73
C ALA A 614 -5.09 -18.44 -31.11
N ILE A 615 -5.52 -17.18 -31.25
CA ILE A 615 -6.89 -16.84 -31.71
C ILE A 615 -7.10 -17.31 -33.15
N ALA A 616 -6.11 -17.09 -34.01
CA ALA A 616 -6.16 -17.57 -35.39
C ALA A 616 -6.20 -19.11 -35.46
N LEU A 617 -5.44 -19.81 -34.62
CA LEU A 617 -5.47 -21.28 -34.50
C LEU A 617 -6.82 -21.80 -34.01
N ALA A 618 -7.52 -21.02 -33.17
CA ALA A 618 -8.89 -21.31 -32.76
C ALA A 618 -9.94 -21.06 -33.86
N GLY A 619 -9.52 -20.58 -35.04
CA GLY A 619 -10.38 -20.36 -36.21
C GLY A 619 -11.16 -19.04 -36.18
N ASP A 620 -10.76 -18.07 -35.37
CA ASP A 620 -11.36 -16.73 -35.31
C ASP A 620 -10.40 -15.66 -35.86
N ASP A 621 -10.91 -14.48 -36.19
CA ASP A 621 -10.10 -13.37 -36.73
C ASP A 621 -9.45 -12.55 -35.59
N PRO A 622 -8.11 -12.61 -35.42
CA PRO A 622 -7.43 -11.88 -34.35
C PRO A 622 -7.48 -10.37 -34.54
N GLU A 623 -7.69 -9.83 -35.75
CA GLU A 623 -7.74 -8.38 -35.94
C GLU A 623 -9.03 -7.77 -35.42
N THR A 624 -10.15 -8.48 -35.57
CA THR A 624 -11.48 -7.96 -35.23
C THR A 624 -12.01 -8.51 -33.91
N ASN A 625 -11.60 -9.72 -33.50
CA ASN A 625 -12.23 -10.44 -32.38
C ASN A 625 -11.32 -10.65 -31.16
N PHE A 626 -10.09 -10.14 -31.14
CA PHE A 626 -9.17 -10.28 -29.99
C PHE A 626 -9.80 -9.86 -28.66
N SER A 627 -10.65 -8.82 -28.67
CA SER A 627 -11.31 -8.32 -27.46
C SER A 627 -12.23 -9.34 -26.78
N LEU A 628 -12.65 -10.40 -27.49
CA LEU A 628 -13.46 -11.51 -26.96
C LEU A 628 -12.63 -12.59 -26.25
N TYR A 629 -11.31 -12.63 -26.46
CA TYR A 629 -10.42 -13.72 -25.99
C TYR A 629 -9.49 -13.30 -24.86
N ARG A 630 -9.89 -12.28 -24.09
CA ARG A 630 -9.01 -11.71 -23.07
C ARG A 630 -8.65 -12.71 -21.97
N SER A 631 -9.51 -13.69 -21.68
CA SER A 631 -9.25 -14.77 -20.72
C SER A 631 -8.52 -15.93 -21.38
N TYR A 632 -7.43 -16.38 -20.77
CA TYR A 632 -6.63 -17.50 -21.28
C TYR A 632 -6.07 -18.35 -20.14
N GLY A 633 -5.93 -19.65 -20.39
CA GLY A 633 -4.99 -20.52 -19.69
C GLY A 633 -3.78 -20.73 -20.58
N TRP A 634 -2.59 -20.82 -20.00
CA TRP A 634 -1.39 -21.27 -20.69
C TRP A 634 -0.63 -22.21 -19.75
N ALA A 635 -0.08 -23.27 -20.32
CA ALA A 635 0.76 -24.23 -19.61
C ALA A 635 1.84 -24.65 -20.59
N ASP A 636 3.10 -24.48 -20.19
CA ASP A 636 4.27 -24.85 -20.98
C ASP A 636 4.16 -26.33 -21.35
N ALA A 637 4.10 -26.63 -22.65
CA ALA A 637 3.87 -27.98 -23.14
C ALA A 637 5.16 -28.76 -23.41
N ASN A 638 6.26 -28.05 -23.68
CA ASN A 638 7.49 -28.61 -24.21
C ASN A 638 8.71 -28.37 -23.31
N GLY A 639 8.57 -27.57 -22.24
CA GLY A 639 9.60 -27.24 -21.26
C GLY A 639 10.58 -26.15 -21.69
N ASP A 640 10.25 -25.36 -22.72
CA ASP A 640 11.10 -24.26 -23.22
C ASP A 640 10.86 -22.93 -22.49
N TYR A 641 9.80 -22.85 -21.68
CA TYR A 641 9.37 -21.66 -20.95
C TYR A 641 9.01 -20.46 -21.84
N GLU A 642 8.76 -20.67 -23.13
CA GLU A 642 8.33 -19.66 -24.09
C GLU A 642 6.83 -19.80 -24.38
N MET A 643 6.08 -18.69 -24.30
CA MET A 643 4.66 -18.75 -24.63
C MET A 643 4.42 -18.96 -26.13
N GLN A 644 3.92 -20.14 -26.52
CA GLN A 644 3.62 -20.49 -27.90
C GLN A 644 2.11 -20.60 -28.16
N ALA A 645 1.68 -20.27 -29.37
CA ALA A 645 0.27 -20.17 -29.74
C ALA A 645 -0.55 -21.45 -29.49
N ASN A 646 0.05 -22.62 -29.68
CA ASN A 646 -0.56 -23.94 -29.49
C ASN A 646 -0.71 -24.36 -28.01
N GLU A 647 -0.14 -23.61 -27.07
CA GLU A 647 -0.17 -23.90 -25.64
C GLU A 647 -1.30 -23.14 -24.91
N PHE A 648 -1.88 -22.16 -25.60
CA PHE A 648 -3.00 -21.37 -25.08
C PHE A 648 -4.31 -22.15 -25.12
N ARG A 649 -5.06 -22.02 -24.03
CA ARG A 649 -6.47 -22.40 -23.91
C ARG A 649 -7.28 -21.13 -23.81
N LEU A 650 -7.85 -20.73 -24.94
CA LEU A 650 -8.58 -19.47 -25.05
C LEU A 650 -10.02 -19.62 -24.59
N ALA A 651 -10.50 -18.66 -23.79
CA ALA A 651 -11.90 -18.57 -23.42
C ALA A 651 -12.57 -17.40 -24.14
N ARG A 652 -13.42 -17.75 -25.12
CA ARG A 652 -14.24 -16.78 -25.84
C ARG A 652 -15.36 -16.27 -24.94
N ARG A 653 -15.47 -14.95 -24.81
CA ARG A 653 -16.51 -14.30 -24.00
C ARG A 653 -17.74 -13.90 -24.82
N LYS A 654 -18.85 -13.70 -24.10
CA LYS A 654 -20.00 -12.96 -24.64
C LYS A 654 -19.69 -11.45 -24.63
N LYS A 655 -20.31 -10.71 -25.55
CA LYS A 655 -20.03 -9.28 -25.81
C LYS A 655 -20.27 -8.37 -24.59
N ASP A 656 -21.12 -8.79 -23.68
CA ASP A 656 -21.55 -8.09 -22.46
C ASP A 656 -20.85 -8.57 -21.18
N GLU A 657 -20.05 -9.64 -21.25
CA GLU A 657 -19.35 -10.22 -20.11
C GLU A 657 -18.13 -9.38 -19.71
N ARG A 658 -18.04 -9.01 -18.42
CA ARG A 658 -16.87 -8.29 -17.88
C ARG A 658 -15.77 -9.25 -17.43
N ASP A 659 -14.55 -8.73 -17.33
CA ASP A 659 -13.41 -9.50 -16.81
C ASP A 659 -13.67 -10.00 -15.37
N GLN A 660 -13.44 -11.29 -15.16
CA GLN A 660 -13.06 -11.79 -13.84
C GLN A 660 -11.58 -11.40 -13.61
N ARG A 661 -11.33 -10.58 -12.58
CA ARG A 661 -10.00 -10.02 -12.29
C ARG A 661 -9.43 -10.60 -11.00
N GLY A 662 -8.19 -11.08 -11.09
CA GLY A 662 -7.35 -11.54 -9.99
C GLY A 662 -7.57 -13.00 -9.58
N SER A 663 -6.51 -13.81 -9.62
CA SER A 663 -6.40 -15.03 -8.81
C SER A 663 -5.82 -14.65 -7.46
N PHE A 664 -6.25 -15.38 -6.44
CA PHE A 664 -5.89 -15.10 -5.05
C PHE A 664 -5.09 -16.23 -4.40
N GLY A 665 -5.17 -17.46 -4.91
CA GLY A 665 -4.51 -18.62 -4.30
C GLY A 665 -4.47 -19.82 -5.23
N ILE A 666 -3.51 -20.71 -4.99
CA ILE A 666 -3.50 -22.09 -5.46
C ILE A 666 -3.64 -22.99 -4.22
N LEU A 667 -4.61 -23.91 -4.27
CA LEU A 667 -4.83 -24.92 -3.24
C LEU A 667 -3.80 -26.06 -3.33
N ASP A 668 -3.73 -26.92 -2.32
CA ASP A 668 -2.78 -28.04 -2.30
C ASP A 668 -3.03 -29.06 -3.42
N ASP A 669 -4.26 -29.16 -3.91
CA ASP A 669 -4.63 -29.97 -5.08
C ASP A 669 -4.39 -29.25 -6.42
N LEU A 670 -3.67 -28.14 -6.39
CA LEU A 670 -3.39 -27.25 -7.52
C LEU A 670 -4.61 -26.56 -8.15
N SER A 671 -5.78 -26.58 -7.49
CA SER A 671 -6.92 -25.76 -7.94
C SER A 671 -6.60 -24.27 -7.80
N VAL A 672 -6.94 -23.48 -8.83
CA VAL A 672 -6.78 -22.02 -8.79
C VAL A 672 -8.05 -21.37 -8.26
N LEU A 673 -7.89 -20.48 -7.29
CA LEU A 673 -8.98 -19.66 -6.76
C LEU A 673 -8.95 -18.26 -7.37
N LYS A 674 -10.08 -17.86 -7.97
CA LYS A 674 -10.28 -16.50 -8.49
C LYS A 674 -11.43 -15.82 -7.78
N ARG A 675 -11.31 -14.51 -7.63
CA ARG A 675 -12.40 -13.70 -7.08
C ARG A 675 -13.44 -13.40 -8.15
N GLY A 676 -14.71 -13.63 -7.81
CA GLY A 676 -15.85 -13.25 -8.63
C GLY A 676 -15.89 -11.74 -8.91
N SER A 677 -16.36 -11.40 -10.12
CA SER A 677 -16.56 -10.02 -10.58
C SER A 677 -18.07 -9.79 -10.71
N ARG A 678 -18.62 -8.75 -10.07
CA ARG A 678 -20.06 -8.43 -9.89
C ARG A 678 -20.84 -8.12 -11.17
N THR A 679 -20.51 -8.71 -12.31
CA THR A 679 -20.96 -8.21 -13.61
C THR A 679 -21.14 -9.27 -14.69
N GLN A 680 -21.34 -10.54 -14.33
CA GLN A 680 -21.82 -11.52 -15.31
C GLN A 680 -23.30 -11.31 -15.66
N ASN A 681 -24.10 -10.76 -14.73
CA ASN A 681 -25.41 -10.20 -15.01
C ASN A 681 -25.83 -9.31 -13.81
N ARG A 682 -26.44 -8.13 -14.02
CA ARG A 682 -26.88 -7.28 -12.87
C ARG A 682 -27.95 -7.94 -11.99
N ASN A 683 -28.54 -9.03 -12.48
CA ASN A 683 -29.71 -9.69 -11.89
C ASN A 683 -29.40 -11.13 -11.42
N GLU A 684 -28.15 -11.59 -11.48
CA GLU A 684 -27.78 -12.97 -11.10
C GLU A 684 -26.82 -13.00 -9.90
N PRO A 685 -27.07 -13.85 -8.88
CA PRO A 685 -26.13 -14.06 -7.77
C PRO A 685 -24.78 -14.54 -8.32
N THR A 686 -23.71 -13.79 -8.04
CA THR A 686 -22.34 -14.19 -8.43
C THR A 686 -21.61 -14.74 -7.22
N PRO A 687 -20.97 -15.92 -7.28
CA PRO A 687 -20.15 -16.40 -6.18
C PRO A 687 -18.99 -15.44 -5.93
N PHE A 688 -18.65 -15.24 -4.65
CA PHE A 688 -17.49 -14.43 -4.29
C PHE A 688 -16.17 -15.03 -4.77
N TRP A 689 -16.11 -16.37 -4.84
CA TRP A 689 -14.94 -17.16 -5.18
C TRP A 689 -15.31 -18.25 -6.18
N THR A 690 -14.52 -18.34 -7.24
CA THR A 690 -14.63 -19.38 -8.26
C THR A 690 -13.38 -20.24 -8.19
N ARG A 691 -13.57 -21.56 -8.10
CA ARG A 691 -12.51 -22.56 -8.15
C ARG A 691 -12.38 -23.10 -9.57
N TYR A 692 -11.14 -23.15 -10.06
CA TYR A 692 -10.75 -23.76 -11.33
C TYR A 692 -9.93 -25.00 -11.01
N PRO A 693 -10.53 -26.20 -11.04
CA PRO A 693 -9.82 -27.43 -10.70
C PRO A 693 -8.73 -27.75 -11.73
N LEU A 694 -7.68 -28.44 -11.26
CA LEU A 694 -6.64 -28.98 -12.12
C LEU A 694 -7.25 -29.95 -13.14
N GLN A 695 -6.92 -29.79 -14.43
CA GLN A 695 -7.43 -30.63 -15.52
C GLN A 695 -6.46 -31.73 -15.96
N GLY A 696 -5.23 -31.69 -15.46
CA GLY A 696 -4.14 -32.60 -15.81
C GLY A 696 -2.83 -31.84 -15.96
N TYR A 697 -1.85 -32.49 -16.59
CA TYR A 697 -0.52 -31.95 -16.82
C TYR A 697 -0.15 -32.00 -18.29
N THR A 698 0.71 -31.09 -18.73
CA THR A 698 1.35 -31.16 -20.05
C THR A 698 2.40 -32.26 -20.08
N ALA A 699 3.00 -32.52 -21.26
CA ALA A 699 4.08 -33.50 -21.40
C ALA A 699 5.34 -33.12 -20.60
N SER A 700 5.57 -31.83 -20.34
CA SER A 700 6.65 -31.31 -19.50
C SER A 700 6.27 -31.21 -18.02
N GLY A 701 5.08 -31.65 -17.61
CA GLY A 701 4.62 -31.64 -16.21
C GLY A 701 3.90 -30.37 -15.77
N SER A 702 3.68 -29.38 -16.65
CA SER A 702 3.01 -28.13 -16.28
C SER A 702 1.51 -28.34 -16.03
N PRO A 703 0.93 -27.81 -14.93
CA PRO A 703 -0.48 -27.99 -14.61
C PRO A 703 -1.39 -27.26 -15.59
N ILE A 704 -2.48 -27.92 -16.00
CA ILE A 704 -3.43 -27.39 -16.95
C ILE A 704 -4.68 -26.90 -16.21
N TRP A 705 -5.07 -25.65 -16.48
CA TRP A 705 -6.34 -25.07 -16.04
C TRP A 705 -7.15 -24.57 -17.24
N ASP A 706 -8.47 -24.67 -17.15
CA ASP A 706 -9.40 -24.24 -18.20
C ASP A 706 -10.46 -23.30 -17.63
N TRP A 707 -10.62 -22.13 -18.25
CA TRP A 707 -11.63 -21.14 -17.88
C TRP A 707 -13.08 -21.64 -18.05
N ALA A 708 -13.31 -22.63 -18.91
CA ALA A 708 -14.62 -23.23 -19.12
C ALA A 708 -15.02 -24.22 -18.02
N ILE A 709 -14.06 -24.69 -17.22
CA ILE A 709 -14.27 -25.71 -16.18
C ILE A 709 -14.06 -25.04 -14.82
N SER A 710 -15.16 -24.64 -14.18
CA SER A 710 -15.12 -23.92 -12.92
C SER A 710 -16.36 -24.18 -12.07
N GLU A 711 -16.20 -24.04 -10.76
CA GLU A 711 -17.27 -24.23 -9.78
C GLU A 711 -17.24 -23.10 -8.74
N PRO A 712 -18.40 -22.70 -8.17
CA PRO A 712 -18.41 -21.80 -7.02
C PRO A 712 -17.73 -22.49 -5.84
N LEU A 713 -16.75 -21.82 -5.20
CA LEU A 713 -16.12 -22.36 -3.98
C LEU A 713 -17.09 -22.31 -2.78
N LEU A 714 -17.91 -21.27 -2.74
CA LEU A 714 -18.95 -21.05 -1.72
C LEU A 714 -20.29 -20.75 -2.42
N PRO A 715 -21.43 -21.07 -1.79
CA PRO A 715 -22.74 -20.79 -2.37
C PRO A 715 -22.88 -19.32 -2.79
N PRO A 716 -23.46 -19.03 -3.97
CA PRO A 716 -23.73 -17.67 -4.38
C PRO A 716 -24.69 -17.01 -3.38
N THR A 717 -24.25 -15.97 -2.69
CA THR A 717 -25.13 -15.16 -1.84
C THR A 717 -25.93 -14.19 -2.70
N ALA A 718 -27.19 -13.94 -2.34
CA ALA A 718 -27.93 -12.77 -2.82
C ALA A 718 -27.31 -11.50 -2.21
N SER A 719 -26.08 -11.17 -2.62
CA SER A 719 -25.35 -10.02 -2.10
C SER A 719 -26.14 -8.75 -2.42
N THR A 720 -26.45 -7.98 -1.38
CA THR A 720 -26.82 -6.57 -1.53
C THR A 720 -25.68 -5.84 -2.24
N ASP A 721 -25.97 -4.70 -2.84
CA ASP A 721 -25.10 -3.95 -3.75
C ASP A 721 -23.76 -3.43 -3.16
N ILE A 722 -23.35 -3.92 -1.99
CA ILE A 722 -22.39 -3.29 -1.09
C ILE A 722 -21.19 -4.20 -0.75
N GLU A 723 -21.31 -5.52 -0.63
CA GLU A 723 -20.22 -6.39 -0.14
C GLU A 723 -19.26 -6.93 -1.21
N ARG A 724 -17.98 -7.17 -0.86
CA ARG A 724 -16.96 -7.80 -1.72
C ARG A 724 -16.07 -8.73 -0.91
N ALA A 725 -15.71 -9.87 -1.48
CA ALA A 725 -14.67 -10.72 -0.90
C ALA A 725 -13.27 -10.13 -1.11
N ARG A 726 -12.43 -10.27 -0.08
CA ARG A 726 -11.07 -9.70 -0.07
C ARG A 726 -9.96 -10.74 -0.01
N ALA A 727 -10.13 -11.81 0.76
CA ALA A 727 -9.22 -12.96 0.78
C ALA A 727 -10.00 -14.22 1.15
N VAL A 728 -9.40 -15.37 0.84
CA VAL A 728 -9.89 -16.69 1.19
C VAL A 728 -8.73 -17.54 1.70
N PHE A 729 -9.00 -18.40 2.66
CA PHE A 729 -8.07 -19.40 3.17
C PHE A 729 -8.85 -20.71 3.37
N VAL A 730 -8.34 -21.80 2.82
CA VAL A 730 -8.91 -23.14 3.01
C VAL A 730 -8.03 -23.86 4.02
N ALA A 731 -8.61 -24.23 5.15
CA ALA A 731 -7.90 -24.93 6.20
C ALA A 731 -7.67 -26.40 5.83
N PRO A 732 -6.71 -27.09 6.48
CA PRO A 732 -6.53 -28.54 6.30
C PRO A 732 -7.77 -29.37 6.61
N SER A 733 -8.69 -28.87 7.47
CA SER A 733 -9.99 -29.50 7.75
C SER A 733 -10.96 -29.45 6.57
N GLY A 734 -10.69 -28.63 5.55
CA GLY A 734 -11.60 -28.27 4.47
C GLY A 734 -12.45 -27.03 4.79
N ASP A 735 -12.43 -26.52 6.03
CA ASP A 735 -13.15 -25.29 6.38
C ASP A 735 -12.64 -24.10 5.57
N ILE A 736 -13.56 -23.25 5.14
CA ILE A 736 -13.26 -22.10 4.28
C ILE A 736 -13.41 -20.81 5.08
N TYR A 737 -12.32 -20.08 5.22
CA TYR A 737 -12.29 -18.75 5.83
C TYR A 737 -12.33 -17.68 4.74
N GLN A 738 -13.21 -16.69 4.91
CA GLN A 738 -13.37 -15.60 3.95
C GLN A 738 -13.31 -14.25 4.65
N LEU A 739 -12.58 -13.31 4.05
CA LEU A 739 -12.64 -11.89 4.41
C LEU A 739 -13.66 -11.17 3.53
N ILE A 740 -14.59 -10.47 4.16
CA ILE A 740 -15.54 -9.58 3.51
C ILE A 740 -15.13 -8.13 3.72
N GLN A 741 -15.33 -7.32 2.68
CA GLN A 741 -15.16 -5.87 2.68
C GLN A 741 -16.25 -5.24 1.81
N GLY A 742 -17.12 -4.42 2.40
CA GLY A 742 -18.19 -3.72 1.68
C GLY A 742 -17.93 -2.24 1.41
N LEU A 743 -18.77 -1.64 0.57
CA LEU A 743 -18.97 -0.20 0.37
C LEU A 743 -20.09 0.27 1.29
N GLY A 744 -19.79 0.39 2.57
CA GLY A 744 -20.81 0.79 3.54
C GLY A 744 -21.28 2.22 3.39
N ASP A 745 -22.40 2.54 4.04
CA ASP A 745 -22.85 3.91 4.30
C ASP A 745 -21.91 4.63 5.29
N GLY A 746 -21.00 3.89 5.94
CA GLY A 746 -20.06 4.38 6.93
C GLY A 746 -18.96 5.29 6.37
N TYR A 747 -18.81 6.46 7.00
CA TYR A 747 -17.61 7.31 7.00
C TYR A 747 -17.23 8.05 5.70
N TYR A 748 -18.14 8.26 4.74
CA TYR A 748 -17.81 9.13 3.59
C TYR A 748 -17.79 10.60 4.03
N SER A 749 -16.61 11.21 4.17
CA SER A 749 -16.47 12.67 4.08
C SER A 749 -15.51 13.03 2.94
N ILE A 750 -15.97 13.86 2.01
CA ILE A 750 -15.11 14.44 0.97
C ILE A 750 -14.23 15.48 1.66
N GLY A 751 -13.05 15.05 2.06
CA GLY A 751 -12.07 15.88 2.78
C GLY A 751 -11.02 15.03 3.48
N THR A 752 -11.37 13.80 3.87
CA THR A 752 -10.43 12.83 4.46
C THR A 752 -9.38 12.31 3.47
N TYR A 753 -9.66 12.33 2.17
CA TYR A 753 -8.65 12.03 1.14
C TYR A 753 -7.44 12.96 1.19
N ASN A 754 -7.62 14.20 1.66
CA ASN A 754 -6.56 15.20 1.76
C ASN A 754 -5.92 15.25 3.16
N LEU A 755 -6.38 14.43 4.12
CA LEU A 755 -5.82 14.37 5.49
C LEU A 755 -4.56 13.48 5.59
N GLY A 756 -4.03 13.00 4.46
CA GLY A 756 -2.82 12.17 4.40
C GLY A 756 -3.09 10.68 4.60
N HIS A 757 -2.07 9.86 4.33
CA HIS A 757 -2.11 8.42 4.66
C HIS A 757 -2.24 8.25 6.20
N GLY A 758 -2.98 7.24 6.70
CA GLY A 758 -3.07 6.91 8.13
C GLY A 758 -4.36 6.26 8.60
N SER A 759 -4.73 6.41 9.88
CA SER A 759 -5.95 5.83 10.48
C SER A 759 -7.26 6.23 9.79
N PHE A 760 -7.21 7.22 8.89
CA PHE A 760 -8.31 7.73 8.08
C PHE A 760 -8.22 7.32 6.61
N TRP A 761 -7.32 6.39 6.24
CA TRP A 761 -7.12 5.95 4.87
C TRP A 761 -6.62 4.49 4.79
N PRO A 762 -7.32 3.55 4.12
CA PRO A 762 -8.59 3.68 3.41
C PRO A 762 -9.81 3.37 4.30
N ALA A 763 -9.66 3.51 5.64
CA ALA A 763 -10.62 3.10 6.67
C ALA A 763 -12.05 3.67 6.53
N ASN A 764 -12.28 4.58 5.58
CA ASN A 764 -13.51 5.35 5.42
C ASN A 764 -14.47 4.74 4.39
N LYS A 765 -14.29 3.47 4.01
CA LYS A 765 -14.97 2.88 2.85
C LYS A 765 -15.93 1.73 3.18
N SER A 766 -16.08 1.28 4.43
CA SER A 766 -16.79 0.02 4.69
C SER A 766 -17.58 0.01 6.01
N SER A 767 -18.83 -0.47 5.96
CA SER A 767 -19.65 -0.84 7.13
C SER A 767 -19.93 -2.35 7.17
N ALA A 768 -19.33 -3.11 6.25
CA ALA A 768 -19.46 -4.55 6.12
C ALA A 768 -18.07 -5.14 5.93
N VAL A 769 -17.28 -5.12 7.01
CA VAL A 769 -15.98 -5.77 7.10
C VAL A 769 -16.19 -7.05 7.90
N GLY A 770 -15.49 -8.15 7.66
CA GLY A 770 -15.65 -9.29 8.56
C GLY A 770 -14.82 -10.50 8.20
N VAL A 771 -14.64 -11.39 9.18
CA VAL A 771 -14.13 -12.75 8.96
C VAL A 771 -15.30 -13.70 9.04
N GLN A 772 -15.42 -14.58 8.05
CA GLN A 772 -16.40 -15.64 8.02
C GLN A 772 -15.69 -16.99 8.01
N LYS A 773 -16.29 -17.99 8.65
CA LYS A 773 -15.94 -19.40 8.51
C LYS A 773 -17.13 -20.17 7.96
N TRP A 774 -16.87 -20.98 6.94
CA TRP A 774 -17.81 -21.86 6.28
C TRP A 774 -17.32 -23.29 6.39
N ASN A 775 -18.22 -24.26 6.50
CA ASN A 775 -17.86 -25.67 6.34
C ASN A 775 -17.65 -26.02 4.85
N PRO A 776 -17.06 -27.19 4.52
CA PRO A 776 -16.89 -27.64 3.14
C PRO A 776 -18.21 -27.73 2.34
N GLU A 777 -19.33 -27.93 3.02
CA GLU A 777 -20.67 -28.03 2.44
C GLU A 777 -21.27 -26.66 2.05
N GLY A 778 -20.61 -25.56 2.43
CA GLY A 778 -21.04 -24.20 2.09
C GLY A 778 -21.99 -23.55 3.11
N GLU A 779 -22.06 -24.06 4.33
CA GLU A 779 -22.84 -23.48 5.43
C GLU A 779 -21.98 -22.52 6.25
N LEU A 780 -22.49 -21.31 6.49
CA LEU A 780 -21.82 -20.30 7.33
C LEU A 780 -21.89 -20.73 8.80
N LEU A 781 -20.74 -21.05 9.38
CA LEU A 781 -20.61 -21.47 10.79
C LEU A 781 -20.49 -20.28 11.73
N TRP A 782 -19.75 -19.24 11.36
CA TRP A 782 -19.69 -18.01 12.13
C TRP A 782 -19.23 -16.82 11.28
N GLN A 783 -19.60 -15.63 11.74
CA GLN A 783 -19.12 -14.36 11.22
C GLN A 783 -18.80 -13.44 12.39
N VAL A 784 -17.63 -12.80 12.31
CA VAL A 784 -17.12 -11.90 13.34
C VAL A 784 -16.63 -10.61 12.69
N ALA A 785 -16.45 -9.60 13.54
CA ALA A 785 -16.01 -8.28 13.14
C ALA A 785 -16.83 -7.63 12.02
N PRO A 786 -18.18 -7.77 11.92
CA PRO A 786 -19.01 -7.14 10.86
C PRO A 786 -18.83 -5.61 10.74
N LEU A 787 -18.12 -4.98 11.68
CA LEU A 787 -18.12 -3.56 11.95
C LEU A 787 -16.72 -2.98 11.73
N ALA A 788 -16.62 -1.94 10.90
CA ALA A 788 -15.40 -1.15 10.82
C ALA A 788 -15.16 -0.38 12.13
N SER A 789 -13.93 -0.43 12.66
CA SER A 789 -13.59 0.35 13.87
C SER A 789 -13.28 1.81 13.57
N ARG A 790 -13.94 2.71 14.31
CA ARG A 790 -13.62 4.15 14.42
C ARG A 790 -12.34 4.41 15.23
N GLN A 791 -12.05 3.61 16.25
CA GLN A 791 -10.91 3.81 17.14
C GLN A 791 -9.74 2.91 16.72
N GLU A 792 -8.52 3.39 16.95
CA GLU A 792 -7.33 2.55 16.78
C GLU A 792 -7.39 1.40 17.79
N ARG A 793 -7.33 0.16 17.28
CA ARG A 793 -7.24 -1.09 18.04
C ARG A 793 -8.42 -1.38 18.97
N VAL A 794 -9.65 -1.38 18.44
CA VAL A 794 -10.76 -2.01 19.17
C VAL A 794 -10.64 -3.52 18.97
N PRO A 795 -10.51 -4.31 20.05
CA PRO A 795 -10.38 -5.75 19.93
C PRO A 795 -11.54 -6.35 19.12
N GLY A 796 -11.22 -7.23 18.17
CA GLY A 796 -12.21 -7.91 17.35
C GLY A 796 -12.91 -7.04 16.30
N LYS A 797 -12.49 -5.77 16.10
CA LYS A 797 -12.96 -4.93 14.99
C LYS A 797 -11.81 -4.60 14.04
N MET A 798 -12.05 -4.81 12.76
CA MET A 798 -11.09 -4.51 11.70
C MET A 798 -11.43 -3.19 11.00
N GLN A 799 -10.49 -2.63 10.26
CA GLN A 799 -10.68 -1.43 9.44
C GLN A 799 -10.62 -1.76 7.96
N HIS A 800 -9.57 -2.44 7.54
CA HIS A 800 -9.34 -2.77 6.14
C HIS A 800 -8.59 -4.10 6.04
N PRO A 801 -9.25 -5.23 6.35
CA PRO A 801 -8.61 -6.53 6.30
C PRO A 801 -8.13 -6.85 4.89
N LEU A 802 -7.03 -7.57 4.80
CA LEU A 802 -6.33 -7.80 3.52
C LEU A 802 -6.17 -9.26 3.18
N ARG A 803 -5.79 -10.07 4.17
CA ARG A 803 -5.18 -11.37 3.98
C ARG A 803 -5.24 -12.18 5.27
N PHE A 804 -5.24 -13.51 5.15
CA PHE A 804 -4.91 -14.43 6.23
C PHE A 804 -3.40 -14.68 6.32
N ALA A 805 -2.84 -14.59 7.54
CA ALA A 805 -1.42 -14.86 7.78
C ALA A 805 -1.12 -16.37 7.91
N GLY A 806 -2.12 -17.16 8.30
CA GLY A 806 -2.04 -18.61 8.53
C GLY A 806 -2.86 -19.04 9.75
N MET A 807 -2.98 -20.34 9.97
CA MET A 807 -3.57 -20.92 11.20
C MET A 807 -2.46 -21.49 12.09
N VAL A 808 -2.54 -21.24 13.40
CA VAL A 808 -1.62 -21.76 14.43
C VAL A 808 -2.39 -21.90 15.75
N ASN A 809 -2.07 -22.93 16.55
CA ASN A 809 -2.61 -23.09 17.91
C ASN A 809 -4.15 -22.93 18.02
N GLY A 810 -4.91 -23.48 17.08
CA GLY A 810 -6.38 -23.39 17.05
C GLY A 810 -6.94 -21.98 16.79
N THR A 811 -6.13 -21.12 16.16
CA THR A 811 -6.49 -19.75 15.79
C THR A 811 -6.13 -19.44 14.34
N ILE A 812 -6.93 -18.57 13.69
CA ILE A 812 -6.65 -18.00 12.37
C ILE A 812 -6.12 -16.57 12.53
N GLY A 813 -4.95 -16.31 11.96
CA GLY A 813 -4.34 -14.98 11.91
C GLY A 813 -4.84 -14.16 10.72
N VAL A 814 -5.31 -12.94 10.97
CA VAL A 814 -5.87 -12.02 9.96
C VAL A 814 -5.07 -10.72 9.96
N CYS A 815 -4.54 -10.35 8.79
CA CYS A 815 -3.82 -9.09 8.60
C CYS A 815 -4.79 -7.96 8.23
N ASP A 816 -4.73 -6.86 8.98
CA ASP A 816 -5.35 -5.60 8.62
C ASP A 816 -4.33 -4.70 7.90
N LYS A 817 -4.80 -3.94 6.91
CA LYS A 817 -3.98 -2.96 6.20
C LYS A 817 -3.45 -1.87 7.13
N VAL A 818 -4.28 -1.46 8.08
CA VAL A 818 -4.04 -0.33 8.98
C VAL A 818 -4.35 -0.80 10.40
N VAL A 819 -3.68 -0.23 11.40
CA VAL A 819 -3.96 -0.45 12.84
C VAL A 819 -3.46 -1.77 13.43
N ASN A 820 -3.72 -2.89 12.76
CA ASN A 820 -3.46 -4.22 13.30
C ASN A 820 -2.64 -5.09 12.32
N PRO A 821 -1.32 -5.27 12.56
CA PRO A 821 -0.47 -6.09 11.69
C PRO A 821 -0.98 -7.52 11.52
N VAL A 822 -1.41 -8.14 12.63
CA VAL A 822 -2.15 -9.41 12.66
C VAL A 822 -2.99 -9.53 13.93
N GLU A 823 -4.20 -10.04 13.80
CA GLU A 823 -5.14 -10.38 14.87
C GLU A 823 -5.57 -11.84 14.77
N PHE A 824 -5.95 -12.43 15.89
CA PHE A 824 -6.25 -13.86 15.98
C PHE A 824 -7.70 -14.09 16.45
N TRP A 825 -8.40 -14.97 15.75
CA TRP A 825 -9.68 -15.54 16.19
C TRP A 825 -9.51 -17.05 16.37
N THR A 826 -10.17 -17.61 17.37
CA THR A 826 -10.24 -19.06 17.53
C THR A 826 -11.08 -19.69 16.42
N GLU A 827 -10.92 -20.99 16.21
CA GLU A 827 -11.69 -21.73 15.18
C GLU A 827 -13.21 -21.71 15.41
N ASP A 828 -13.67 -21.43 16.63
CA ASP A 828 -15.07 -21.21 16.99
C ASP A 828 -15.48 -19.72 16.99
N GLY A 829 -14.60 -18.82 16.54
CA GLY A 829 -14.93 -17.41 16.28
C GLY A 829 -14.78 -16.46 17.48
N LEU A 830 -14.11 -16.85 18.57
CA LEU A 830 -13.83 -15.94 19.68
C LEU A 830 -12.55 -15.15 19.42
N TYR A 831 -12.58 -13.83 19.61
CA TYR A 831 -11.38 -13.00 19.46
C TYR A 831 -10.34 -13.34 20.53
N ALA A 832 -9.11 -13.63 20.09
CA ALA A 832 -8.05 -14.15 20.95
C ALA A 832 -6.99 -13.09 21.33
N GLY A 833 -6.76 -12.10 20.46
CA GLY A 833 -5.83 -11.00 20.68
C GLY A 833 -5.18 -10.49 19.39
N GLY A 834 -4.50 -9.35 19.48
CA GLY A 834 -3.68 -8.76 18.43
C GLY A 834 -2.19 -8.84 18.75
N LEU A 835 -1.33 -8.88 17.72
CA LEU A 835 0.13 -9.05 17.83
C LEU A 835 0.78 -8.19 18.94
N PHE A 836 0.33 -6.93 19.05
CA PHE A 836 0.91 -5.93 19.93
C PHE A 836 0.02 -5.59 21.13
N ASP A 837 -0.85 -6.51 21.58
CA ASP A 837 -1.56 -6.36 22.86
C ASP A 837 -0.57 -6.24 24.03
N ARG A 838 0.53 -6.99 23.95
CA ARG A 838 1.68 -6.94 24.87
C ARG A 838 2.98 -7.01 24.06
N ARG A 839 4.05 -6.47 24.65
CA ARG A 839 5.42 -6.57 24.11
C ARG A 839 6.37 -7.20 25.11
N ALA A 840 7.50 -7.72 24.63
CA ALA A 840 8.63 -8.06 25.47
C ALA A 840 9.20 -6.83 26.18
N ASP A 841 9.75 -7.04 27.37
CA ASP A 841 10.49 -6.02 28.12
C ASP A 841 11.97 -6.16 27.78
N ASP A 842 12.33 -5.74 26.56
CA ASP A 842 13.64 -5.92 25.94
C ASP A 842 14.43 -4.61 25.79
N GLY A 843 13.88 -3.51 26.30
CA GLY A 843 14.48 -2.17 26.20
C GLY A 843 14.43 -1.57 24.79
N LEU A 844 13.76 -2.19 23.81
CA LEU A 844 13.64 -1.65 22.47
C LEU A 844 12.65 -0.48 22.41
N PRO A 845 12.88 0.50 21.52
CA PRO A 845 12.00 1.66 21.39
C PRO A 845 10.61 1.23 20.91
N ILE A 846 9.57 1.97 21.32
CA ILE A 846 8.18 1.64 21.02
C ILE A 846 7.89 1.53 19.51
N ARG A 847 8.66 2.21 18.65
CA ARG A 847 8.57 2.12 17.18
C ARG A 847 8.76 0.70 16.63
N VAL A 848 9.46 -0.18 17.36
CA VAL A 848 9.62 -1.60 17.00
C VAL A 848 8.31 -2.37 17.22
N TYR A 849 7.50 -1.99 18.20
CA TYR A 849 6.22 -2.64 18.52
C TYR A 849 5.01 -1.79 18.10
N SER A 850 5.19 -1.02 17.02
CA SER A 850 4.21 -0.09 16.48
C SER A 850 4.02 -0.30 14.98
N TRP A 851 2.96 0.27 14.45
CA TRP A 851 2.62 0.28 13.02
C TRP A 851 2.44 1.72 12.49
N TRP A 852 2.48 2.74 13.36
CA TRP A 852 2.23 4.14 13.05
C TRP A 852 3.37 5.05 13.55
N ILE A 853 3.48 6.25 12.97
CA ILE A 853 4.43 7.30 13.36
C ILE A 853 4.03 7.87 14.73
N GLY A 854 4.91 7.81 15.72
CA GLY A 854 4.62 8.32 17.07
C GLY A 854 3.80 7.37 17.96
N GLY A 855 3.82 6.06 17.65
CA GLY A 855 3.26 5.02 18.52
C GLY A 855 1.75 4.75 18.33
N THR A 856 1.20 3.88 19.19
CA THR A 856 -0.16 3.29 19.08
C THR A 856 -1.26 4.13 19.73
N ARG A 857 -1.18 5.47 19.58
CA ARG A 857 -2.02 6.55 20.16
C ARG A 857 -1.70 6.95 21.61
N GLY A 858 -1.27 8.21 21.76
CA GLY A 858 -1.18 8.93 23.03
C GLY A 858 0.18 9.59 23.27
N TYR A 859 0.38 10.80 22.73
CA TYR A 859 1.30 11.82 23.26
C TYR A 859 2.70 11.40 23.80
N GLU A 860 3.39 10.45 23.17
CA GLU A 860 4.85 10.40 23.26
C GLU A 860 5.41 11.13 22.02
N ALA A 861 5.64 12.43 22.20
CA ALA A 861 6.34 13.25 21.21
C ALA A 861 7.74 12.63 21.00
N ASP A 862 8.07 12.33 19.74
CA ASP A 862 9.37 11.86 19.23
C ASP A 862 9.80 10.39 19.47
N THR A 863 9.11 9.42 18.86
CA THR A 863 9.60 8.01 18.83
C THR A 863 10.00 7.47 17.46
N GLY A 864 10.02 8.30 16.40
CA GLY A 864 10.45 7.89 15.05
C GLY A 864 9.47 6.96 14.30
N GLN A 865 9.85 6.63 13.07
CA GLN A 865 9.06 5.82 12.13
C GLN A 865 9.00 4.34 12.55
N ALA A 866 7.81 3.74 12.56
CA ALA A 866 7.61 2.32 12.87
C ALA A 866 8.24 1.39 11.82
N LEU A 867 8.77 0.24 12.25
CA LEU A 867 9.36 -0.76 11.33
C LEU A 867 8.33 -1.36 10.39
N LEU A 868 7.16 -1.71 10.93
CA LEU A 868 6.01 -2.10 10.13
C LEU A 868 5.43 -0.87 9.44
N GLN A 869 5.09 -1.03 8.17
CA GLN A 869 4.48 0.04 7.40
C GLN A 869 3.07 0.33 7.93
N TYR A 870 2.60 1.57 7.91
CA TYR A 870 1.19 1.83 8.28
C TYR A 870 0.18 1.51 7.17
N ASP A 871 0.69 1.42 5.93
CA ASP A 871 -0.02 1.06 4.71
C ASP A 871 0.40 -0.37 4.37
N MET A 872 0.16 -1.34 5.27
CA MET A 872 0.63 -2.73 5.17
C MET A 872 -0.06 -3.48 4.04
N ASN A 873 0.09 -3.03 2.80
CA ASN A 873 -0.71 -3.48 1.67
C ASN A 873 -0.44 -4.96 1.33
N LEU A 874 0.59 -5.61 1.90
CA LEU A 874 0.88 -7.03 1.72
C LEU A 874 0.55 -7.92 2.94
N GLY A 875 0.31 -7.34 4.12
CA GLY A 875 0.12 -8.08 5.37
C GLY A 875 1.42 -8.73 5.88
N GLY A 876 1.34 -9.99 6.30
CA GLY A 876 2.48 -10.80 6.74
C GLY A 876 2.20 -12.30 6.65
N SER A 877 3.16 -13.09 7.12
CA SER A 877 3.11 -14.56 7.16
C SER A 877 3.30 -15.04 8.60
N LEU A 878 2.62 -16.13 8.96
CA LEU A 878 2.90 -16.88 10.18
C LEU A 878 3.79 -18.09 9.87
N ILE A 879 4.66 -18.41 10.81
CA ILE A 879 5.56 -19.55 10.80
C ILE A 879 5.33 -20.29 12.11
N GLU A 880 5.12 -21.59 12.03
CA GLU A 880 5.16 -22.49 13.18
C GLU A 880 6.40 -23.37 13.03
N ARG A 881 7.28 -23.34 14.04
CA ARG A 881 8.49 -24.16 14.07
C ARG A 881 8.22 -25.48 14.75
N GLU A 882 9.07 -26.49 14.50
CA GLU A 882 8.91 -27.84 15.08
C GLU A 882 8.87 -27.87 16.62
N ASN A 883 9.47 -26.87 17.28
CA ASN A 883 9.45 -26.70 18.73
C ASN A 883 8.17 -26.03 19.27
N GLY A 884 7.19 -25.72 18.42
CA GLY A 884 5.95 -25.03 18.75
C GLY A 884 6.06 -23.50 18.82
N GLU A 885 7.23 -22.94 18.48
CA GLU A 885 7.42 -21.48 18.41
C GLU A 885 6.64 -20.90 17.23
N VAL A 886 5.89 -19.83 17.48
CA VAL A 886 5.16 -19.10 16.44
C VAL A 886 5.86 -17.78 16.14
N ILE A 887 6.11 -17.51 14.87
CA ILE A 887 6.76 -16.29 14.39
C ILE A 887 5.86 -15.60 13.37
N PHE A 888 5.64 -14.30 13.55
CA PHE A 888 5.00 -13.44 12.55
C PHE A 888 6.07 -12.64 11.81
N VAL A 889 6.07 -12.73 10.48
CA VAL A 889 6.92 -11.93 9.60
C VAL A 889 6.04 -10.93 8.86
N GLY A 890 6.15 -9.64 9.23
CA GLY A 890 5.33 -8.57 8.69
C GLY A 890 5.97 -7.82 7.53
N SER A 891 5.16 -7.11 6.74
CA SER A 891 5.63 -6.20 5.69
C SER A 891 6.08 -4.86 6.29
N GLY A 892 7.38 -4.58 6.22
CA GLY A 892 7.97 -3.29 6.59
C GLY A 892 8.09 -2.33 5.40
N TRP A 893 8.72 -1.18 5.65
CA TRP A 893 8.90 -0.14 4.62
C TRP A 893 9.84 -0.54 3.48
N ASN A 894 10.94 -1.21 3.83
CA ASN A 894 11.97 -1.70 2.91
C ASN A 894 12.66 -2.95 3.48
N SER A 895 11.92 -3.69 4.31
CA SER A 895 12.37 -4.82 5.11
C SER A 895 11.16 -5.67 5.55
N CYS A 896 11.40 -6.81 6.20
CA CYS A 896 10.38 -7.64 6.81
C CYS A 896 10.72 -7.92 8.29
N PRO A 897 10.20 -7.12 9.25
CA PRO A 897 10.43 -7.38 10.66
C PRO A 897 9.69 -8.64 11.12
N ALA A 898 10.39 -9.45 11.92
CA ALA A 898 9.91 -10.72 12.45
C ALA A 898 9.76 -10.67 13.98
N TYR A 899 8.66 -11.22 14.49
CA TYR A 899 8.33 -11.24 15.90
C TYR A 899 7.97 -12.66 16.33
N ARG A 900 8.57 -13.15 17.42
CA ARG A 900 8.03 -14.29 18.14
C ARG A 900 6.72 -13.87 18.79
N VAL A 901 5.68 -14.70 18.64
CA VAL A 901 4.36 -14.47 19.20
C VAL A 901 4.10 -15.53 20.28
N THR A 902 3.58 -15.09 21.43
CA THR A 902 3.21 -15.95 22.56
C THR A 902 1.87 -15.51 23.15
N GLY A 903 1.26 -16.31 24.01
CA GLY A 903 0.03 -15.95 24.75
C GLY A 903 -1.08 -17.00 24.75
N TRP A 904 -1.05 -17.98 23.84
CA TRP A 904 -2.03 -19.07 23.77
C TRP A 904 -2.08 -19.95 25.02
N ASP A 905 -0.96 -20.06 25.73
CA ASP A 905 -0.81 -20.76 27.01
C ASP A 905 -1.66 -20.16 28.14
N ASN A 906 -2.10 -18.91 27.99
CA ASN A 906 -2.94 -18.20 28.96
C ASN A 906 -4.44 -18.26 28.62
N PHE A 907 -4.84 -19.07 27.64
CA PHE A 907 -6.24 -19.22 27.27
C PHE A 907 -7.00 -20.08 28.27
N GLU A 908 -8.06 -19.51 28.83
CA GLU A 908 -8.99 -20.22 29.69
C GLU A 908 -10.36 -20.24 29.00
N ARG A 909 -10.98 -21.42 28.88
CA ARG A 909 -12.28 -21.59 28.24
C ARG A 909 -13.37 -21.95 29.25
N GLN A 910 -14.56 -21.40 29.02
CA GLN A 910 -15.78 -21.78 29.71
C GLN A 910 -16.92 -21.89 28.69
N GLU A 911 -17.87 -22.75 28.97
CA GLU A 911 -19.08 -22.88 28.19
C GLU A 911 -20.26 -23.26 29.07
N GLY A 912 -21.47 -23.04 28.57
CA GLY A 912 -22.69 -23.46 29.23
C GLY A 912 -23.90 -23.34 28.33
N THR A 913 -25.04 -23.85 28.80
CA THR A 913 -26.28 -23.92 28.01
C THR A 913 -27.30 -22.86 28.44
N LEU A 914 -28.04 -22.34 27.49
CA LEU A 914 -29.19 -21.45 27.66
C LEU A 914 -30.41 -22.07 27.00
N LYS A 915 -31.59 -21.84 27.58
CA LYS A 915 -32.85 -22.26 26.99
C LYS A 915 -33.76 -21.08 26.76
N ILE A 916 -34.14 -20.87 25.50
CA ILE A 916 -35.15 -19.89 25.11
C ILE A 916 -36.51 -20.58 25.09
N SER A 917 -37.39 -20.16 25.98
CA SER A 917 -38.74 -20.74 26.10
C SER A 917 -39.73 -20.12 25.11
N ALA A 918 -39.48 -18.89 24.67
CA ALA A 918 -40.23 -18.18 23.64
C ALA A 918 -39.32 -17.10 23.00
N PRO A 919 -39.50 -16.76 21.71
CA PRO A 919 -38.75 -15.67 21.06
C PRO A 919 -38.87 -14.35 21.82
N ALA A 920 -37.86 -13.48 21.69
CA ALA A 920 -37.83 -12.17 22.34
C ALA A 920 -39.07 -11.34 21.96
N GLY A 921 -39.81 -10.87 22.97
CA GLY A 921 -41.06 -10.13 22.78
C GLY A 921 -40.89 -8.63 22.50
N GLN A 922 -39.68 -8.08 22.63
CA GLN A 922 -39.40 -6.66 22.43
C GLN A 922 -38.37 -6.49 21.32
N LEU A 923 -38.87 -6.22 20.11
CA LEU A 923 -38.11 -5.93 18.91
C LEU A 923 -38.19 -4.44 18.58
N ALA A 924 -37.15 -3.89 17.96
CA ALA A 924 -37.26 -2.58 17.35
C ALA A 924 -38.22 -2.65 16.16
N ALA A 925 -39.20 -1.76 16.09
CA ALA A 925 -40.17 -1.74 14.99
C ALA A 925 -39.50 -1.36 13.66
N GLN A 926 -38.50 -0.47 13.73
CA GLN A 926 -37.73 0.01 12.57
C GLN A 926 -38.64 0.49 11.42
N ASP A 927 -39.77 1.13 11.73
CA ASP A 927 -40.74 1.68 10.77
C ASP A 927 -40.80 3.22 10.80
N GLY A 928 -39.79 3.85 11.42
CA GLY A 928 -39.60 5.29 11.46
C GLY A 928 -39.50 5.94 10.08
N ILE A 929 -39.85 7.22 10.04
CA ILE A 929 -39.87 8.04 8.82
C ILE A 929 -38.92 9.24 8.88
N GLY A 930 -38.23 9.46 10.00
CA GLY A 930 -37.35 10.61 10.21
C GLY A 930 -37.64 11.42 11.47
N LEU A 931 -36.94 12.55 11.61
CA LEU A 931 -37.12 13.53 12.68
C LEU A 931 -37.85 14.77 12.18
N ARG A 932 -38.59 15.45 13.06
CA ARG A 932 -39.15 16.77 12.78
C ARG A 932 -37.99 17.75 12.64
N ALA A 933 -37.89 18.43 11.50
CA ALA A 933 -36.83 19.37 11.17
C ALA A 933 -37.39 20.79 11.05
N GLU A 934 -36.80 21.71 11.80
CA GLU A 934 -37.16 23.13 11.85
C GLU A 934 -35.92 23.94 11.41
N PHE A 935 -36.10 24.80 10.41
CA PHE A 935 -35.04 25.64 9.85
C PHE A 935 -35.34 27.12 10.08
N PHE A 936 -34.38 27.88 10.59
CA PHE A 936 -34.52 29.28 10.98
C PHE A 936 -33.51 30.15 10.23
N ALA A 937 -33.95 31.28 9.69
CA ALA A 937 -33.09 32.20 8.95
C ALA A 937 -32.15 33.01 9.87
N SER A 938 -32.54 33.25 11.13
CA SER A 938 -31.69 33.92 12.11
C SER A 938 -30.69 32.99 12.79
N GLU A 939 -29.60 33.61 13.26
CA GLU A 939 -28.55 32.95 14.03
C GLU A 939 -29.00 32.45 15.42
N THR A 940 -30.13 32.95 15.94
CA THR A 940 -30.57 32.65 17.32
C THR A 940 -31.61 31.54 17.40
N GLY A 941 -32.28 31.21 16.29
CA GLY A 941 -33.33 30.17 16.25
C GLY A 941 -34.56 30.47 17.13
N ASN A 942 -34.78 31.72 17.52
CA ASN A 942 -35.83 32.13 18.46
C ASN A 942 -37.11 32.65 17.77
N GLU A 943 -37.17 32.58 16.44
CA GLU A 943 -38.28 33.05 15.62
C GLU A 943 -39.07 31.88 15.01
N GLN A 944 -40.09 32.19 14.21
CA GLN A 944 -40.83 31.14 13.47
C GLN A 944 -39.92 30.54 12.39
N PRO A 945 -39.88 29.19 12.25
CA PRO A 945 -39.05 28.55 11.24
C PRO A 945 -39.51 28.94 9.83
N VAL A 946 -38.54 29.16 8.93
CA VAL A 946 -38.79 29.41 7.50
C VAL A 946 -39.19 28.13 6.77
N LEU A 947 -38.84 26.97 7.33
CA LEU A 947 -39.29 25.67 6.85
C LEU A 947 -39.43 24.69 8.03
N GLU A 948 -40.59 24.04 8.10
CA GLU A 948 -40.78 22.82 8.90
C GLU A 948 -41.04 21.64 7.98
N THR A 949 -40.38 20.52 8.25
CA THR A 949 -40.55 19.29 7.47
C THR A 949 -40.17 18.05 8.30
N VAL A 950 -40.25 16.87 7.70
CA VAL A 950 -39.69 15.64 8.24
C VAL A 950 -38.40 15.35 7.48
N SER A 951 -37.30 15.27 8.19
CA SER A 951 -36.00 14.88 7.65
C SER A 951 -35.83 13.38 7.83
N PRO A 952 -35.85 12.57 6.74
CA PRO A 952 -35.77 11.13 6.85
C PRO A 952 -34.47 10.66 7.49
N ARG A 953 -33.36 11.36 7.24
CA ARG A 953 -32.04 11.10 7.81
C ARG A 953 -31.30 12.40 8.01
N LEU A 954 -30.38 12.44 8.97
CA LEU A 954 -29.41 13.52 9.11
C LEU A 954 -28.14 13.14 8.36
N TRP A 955 -28.18 13.30 7.04
CA TRP A 955 -27.07 13.08 6.12
C TRP A 955 -27.15 14.06 4.96
N PHE A 956 -26.71 15.29 5.21
CA PHE A 956 -26.73 16.37 4.21
C PHE A 956 -25.35 16.57 3.60
N GLU A 957 -25.29 16.67 2.27
CA GLU A 957 -24.08 16.93 1.49
C GLU A 957 -24.31 18.03 0.44
N PRO A 958 -23.27 18.77 0.02
CA PRO A 958 -23.39 19.73 -1.08
C PRO A 958 -23.63 19.03 -2.41
N ASN A 959 -24.51 19.59 -3.23
CA ASN A 959 -24.82 19.10 -4.59
C ASN A 959 -23.55 19.14 -5.46
N ARG A 960 -22.88 18.00 -5.64
CA ARG A 960 -21.73 17.85 -6.54
C ARG A 960 -22.01 16.71 -7.51
N ALA A 961 -22.42 17.07 -8.73
CA ALA A 961 -22.79 16.18 -9.82
C ALA A 961 -21.73 15.15 -10.29
N GLU A 962 -20.58 15.01 -9.62
CA GLU A 962 -19.52 14.08 -10.00
C GLU A 962 -19.24 13.02 -8.91
N LYS A 963 -19.61 11.77 -9.26
CA LYS A 963 -19.11 10.49 -8.74
C LYS A 963 -19.68 9.96 -7.42
N ARG A 964 -20.94 9.51 -7.36
CA ARG A 964 -21.38 8.56 -6.29
C ARG A 964 -22.39 7.51 -6.76
N ARG A 965 -22.35 6.34 -6.10
CA ARG A 965 -23.21 5.15 -6.32
C ARG A 965 -24.29 4.99 -5.22
N MET A 966 -24.46 5.96 -4.33
CA MET A 966 -25.40 5.95 -3.20
C MET A 966 -26.42 7.09 -3.37
N PRO A 967 -27.71 6.91 -3.03
CA PRO A 967 -28.74 7.94 -3.19
C PRO A 967 -28.50 9.13 -2.25
N GLU A 968 -28.44 10.34 -2.80
CA GLU A 968 -28.21 11.60 -2.07
C GLU A 968 -29.44 11.99 -1.22
N VAL A 969 -29.22 12.53 -0.01
CA VAL A 969 -30.21 13.38 0.68
C VAL A 969 -29.72 14.82 0.57
N LEU A 970 -30.17 15.51 -0.48
CA LEU A 970 -29.89 16.93 -0.67
C LEU A 970 -30.60 17.77 0.40
N TRP A 971 -30.06 18.95 0.68
CA TRP A 971 -30.81 19.97 1.43
C TRP A 971 -32.17 20.23 0.76
N PRO A 972 -33.26 20.39 1.54
CA PRO A 972 -34.59 20.57 0.96
C PRO A 972 -34.62 21.74 -0.04
N GLU A 973 -35.15 21.54 -1.25
CA GLU A 973 -35.17 22.59 -2.29
C GLU A 973 -35.80 23.89 -1.80
N LYS A 974 -36.88 23.79 -1.02
CA LYS A 974 -37.57 24.93 -0.39
C LYS A 974 -36.67 25.71 0.58
N LEU A 975 -35.76 25.03 1.28
CA LEU A 975 -34.78 25.67 2.15
C LEU A 975 -33.76 26.45 1.31
N THR A 976 -33.17 25.80 0.30
CA THR A 976 -32.17 26.43 -0.58
C THR A 976 -32.72 27.56 -1.46
N ALA A 977 -34.04 27.63 -1.62
CA ALA A 977 -34.74 28.74 -2.28
C ALA A 977 -35.03 29.92 -1.33
N SER A 978 -35.06 29.67 -0.01
CA SER A 978 -35.40 30.67 1.01
C SER A 978 -34.18 31.26 1.72
N ILE A 979 -33.07 30.52 1.76
CA ILE A 979 -31.79 30.93 2.33
C ILE A 979 -30.71 30.71 1.26
N PRO A 980 -29.95 31.76 0.86
CA PRO A 980 -28.84 31.63 -0.07
C PRO A 980 -27.81 30.58 0.37
N GLN A 981 -27.16 29.91 -0.59
CA GLN A 981 -26.22 28.80 -0.34
C GLN A 981 -25.05 29.11 0.60
N ASN A 982 -24.67 30.38 0.72
CA ASN A 982 -23.52 30.83 1.52
C ASN A 982 -23.94 31.60 2.78
N GLU A 983 -25.24 31.63 3.11
CA GLU A 983 -25.73 32.30 4.33
C GLU A 983 -25.95 31.27 5.45
N ASP A 984 -25.58 31.67 6.66
CA ASP A 984 -25.77 30.86 7.86
C ASP A 984 -27.26 30.73 8.19
N PHE A 985 -27.65 29.52 8.62
CA PHE A 985 -28.96 29.26 9.21
C PHE A 985 -28.81 28.38 10.45
N THR A 986 -29.86 28.36 11.27
CA THR A 986 -29.96 27.42 12.40
C THR A 986 -30.94 26.32 12.04
N ALA A 987 -30.60 25.08 12.35
CA ALA A 987 -31.47 23.92 12.19
C ALA A 987 -31.64 23.18 13.51
N ARG A 988 -32.87 22.71 13.75
CA ARG A 988 -33.21 21.84 14.87
C ARG A 988 -33.94 20.61 14.35
N TRP A 989 -33.44 19.44 14.72
CA TRP A 989 -34.14 18.16 14.55
C TRP A 989 -34.61 17.65 15.91
N SER A 990 -35.85 17.19 16.01
CA SER A 990 -36.41 16.63 17.24
C SER A 990 -37.33 15.44 16.96
N GLY A 991 -37.38 14.51 17.90
CA GLY A 991 -38.19 13.31 17.81
C GLY A 991 -37.63 12.21 18.70
N TYR A 992 -37.63 10.97 18.20
CA TYR A 992 -37.17 9.81 18.93
C TYR A 992 -36.24 8.93 18.08
N LEU A 993 -35.25 8.35 18.74
CA LEU A 993 -34.33 7.34 18.22
C LEU A 993 -34.72 5.98 18.77
N GLU A 994 -34.83 4.96 17.92
CA GLU A 994 -35.09 3.58 18.32
C GLU A 994 -33.87 2.68 18.05
N PRO A 995 -33.15 2.23 19.09
CA PRO A 995 -32.01 1.33 18.95
C PRO A 995 -32.47 -0.10 18.62
N ARG A 996 -31.70 -0.79 17.78
CA ARG A 996 -31.95 -2.19 17.38
C ARG A 996 -31.62 -3.18 18.50
N PHE A 997 -30.56 -2.90 19.25
CA PHE A 997 -30.00 -3.81 20.24
C PHE A 997 -30.03 -3.21 21.64
N THR A 998 -30.01 -4.08 22.66
CA THR A 998 -29.78 -3.65 24.04
C THR A 998 -28.28 -3.66 24.32
N GLU A 999 -27.61 -2.56 24.01
CA GLU A 999 -26.16 -2.40 24.07
C GLU A 999 -25.77 -0.96 24.42
N ASP A 1000 -24.48 -0.73 24.66
CA ASP A 1000 -23.94 0.62 24.75
C ASP A 1000 -23.66 1.17 23.35
N TYR A 1001 -24.37 2.23 22.98
CA TYR A 1001 -24.25 2.89 21.68
C TYR A 1001 -23.35 4.12 21.76
N THR A 1002 -22.56 4.35 20.71
CA THR A 1002 -21.85 5.61 20.50
C THR A 1002 -22.50 6.36 19.35
N LEU A 1003 -22.89 7.61 19.58
CA LEU A 1003 -23.35 8.52 18.54
C LEU A 1003 -22.17 9.32 17.99
N ALA A 1004 -22.19 9.58 16.69
CA ALA A 1004 -21.14 10.30 15.97
C ALA A 1004 -21.77 11.42 15.14
N LEU A 1005 -21.30 12.64 15.35
CA LEU A 1005 -21.77 13.83 14.66
C LEU A 1005 -20.63 14.42 13.83
N TYR A 1006 -20.82 14.55 12.52
CA TYR A 1006 -19.88 15.21 11.63
C TYR A 1006 -20.50 16.47 11.04
N LYS A 1007 -19.69 17.53 10.96
CA LYS A 1007 -20.05 18.82 10.39
C LYS A 1007 -18.89 19.40 9.59
N LYS A 1008 -19.16 20.15 8.53
CA LYS A 1008 -18.09 20.89 7.81
C LYS A 1008 -17.67 22.16 8.55
N GLU A 1009 -18.62 23.05 8.86
CA GLU A 1009 -18.43 24.34 9.55
C GLU A 1009 -19.50 24.55 10.64
N GLY A 1010 -19.23 25.49 11.57
CA GLY A 1010 -20.11 25.83 12.69
C GLY A 1010 -20.09 24.85 13.86
N ILE A 1011 -21.05 24.96 14.79
CA ILE A 1011 -21.16 24.09 15.97
C ILE A 1011 -22.46 23.28 15.87
N ALA A 1012 -22.34 21.97 16.09
CA ALA A 1012 -23.43 21.01 16.08
C ALA A 1012 -23.50 20.28 17.42
N ARG A 1013 -24.72 19.99 17.88
CA ARG A 1013 -24.99 19.38 19.20
C ARG A 1013 -26.04 18.29 19.10
N VAL A 1014 -25.88 17.22 19.89
CA VAL A 1014 -26.86 16.13 20.03
C VAL A 1014 -27.23 15.98 21.50
N TRP A 1015 -28.54 15.89 21.76
CA TRP A 1015 -29.09 15.54 23.05
C TRP A 1015 -29.86 14.23 22.99
N ILE A 1016 -29.74 13.44 24.04
CA ILE A 1016 -30.52 12.23 24.28
C ILE A 1016 -31.19 12.37 25.63
N ASP A 1017 -32.50 12.14 25.71
CA ASP A 1017 -33.29 12.32 26.95
C ASP A 1017 -33.11 13.71 27.61
N GLY A 1018 -32.78 14.73 26.80
CA GLY A 1018 -32.54 16.11 27.25
C GLY A 1018 -31.11 16.39 27.73
N GLU A 1019 -30.24 15.39 27.83
CA GLU A 1019 -28.83 15.55 28.20
C GLU A 1019 -27.97 15.75 26.95
N LEU A 1020 -27.03 16.71 26.99
CA LEU A 1020 -26.09 16.96 25.89
C LEU A 1020 -25.06 15.83 25.85
N VAL A 1021 -25.05 15.04 24.78
CA VAL A 1021 -24.16 13.86 24.64
C VAL A 1021 -23.07 14.04 23.58
N VAL A 1022 -23.26 14.94 22.62
CA VAL A 1022 -22.24 15.29 21.60
C VAL A 1022 -22.25 16.80 21.35
N GLU A 1023 -21.07 17.41 21.30
CA GLU A 1023 -20.86 18.79 20.84
C GLU A 1023 -19.59 18.85 19.96
N THR A 1024 -19.70 19.44 18.78
CA THR A 1024 -18.54 19.71 17.91
C THR A 1024 -17.88 21.04 18.26
N THR A 1025 -16.63 21.23 17.85
CA THR A 1025 -15.94 22.51 17.99
C THR A 1025 -15.92 23.26 16.65
N ASP A 1026 -15.65 24.56 16.68
CA ASP A 1026 -15.52 25.36 15.46
C ASP A 1026 -14.15 25.19 14.76
N SER A 1027 -13.33 24.25 15.23
CA SER A 1027 -12.02 23.95 14.66
C SER A 1027 -12.17 23.35 13.25
N PRO A 1028 -11.44 23.86 12.24
CA PRO A 1028 -11.41 23.24 10.92
C PRO A 1028 -10.71 21.87 10.92
N ARG A 1029 -10.00 21.50 12.00
CA ARG A 1029 -9.36 20.18 12.18
C ARG A 1029 -10.28 19.16 12.87
N ASP A 1030 -11.24 19.60 13.68
CA ASP A 1030 -12.09 18.75 14.53
C ASP A 1030 -13.54 18.73 14.05
N LYS A 1031 -13.72 18.29 12.80
CA LYS A 1031 -15.01 18.25 12.10
C LYS A 1031 -15.96 17.15 12.60
N LYS A 1032 -15.54 16.29 13.52
CA LYS A 1032 -16.33 15.15 14.02
C LYS A 1032 -16.22 15.03 15.54
N ALA A 1033 -17.37 14.88 16.19
CA ALA A 1033 -17.49 14.65 17.62
C ALA A 1033 -18.29 13.38 17.90
N PHE A 1034 -18.14 12.84 19.10
CA PHE A 1034 -18.73 11.57 19.48
C PHE A 1034 -19.14 11.55 20.93
N SER A 1035 -20.14 10.74 21.25
CA SER A 1035 -20.58 10.56 22.62
C SER A 1035 -19.67 9.62 23.39
N GLN A 1036 -19.76 9.67 24.73
CA GLN A 1036 -19.44 8.50 25.53
C GLN A 1036 -20.47 7.38 25.22
N PRO A 1037 -20.16 6.10 25.53
CA PRO A 1037 -21.11 5.02 25.34
C PRO A 1037 -22.42 5.29 26.13
N ILE A 1038 -23.57 5.14 25.46
CA ILE A 1038 -24.91 5.41 25.99
C ILE A 1038 -25.67 4.09 26.08
N PRO A 1039 -26.12 3.66 27.28
CA PRO A 1039 -26.83 2.39 27.43
C PRO A 1039 -28.24 2.48 26.84
N PHE A 1040 -28.45 1.78 25.74
CA PHE A 1040 -29.73 1.71 25.03
C PHE A 1040 -30.39 0.34 25.18
N ARG A 1041 -31.71 0.31 24.97
CA ARG A 1041 -32.53 -0.90 25.05
C ARG A 1041 -33.27 -1.09 23.74
N ALA A 1042 -33.15 -2.27 23.14
CA ALA A 1042 -33.80 -2.63 21.88
C ALA A 1042 -35.28 -2.23 21.88
N GLY A 1043 -35.73 -1.54 20.83
CA GLY A 1043 -37.11 -1.09 20.65
C GLY A 1043 -37.62 -0.03 21.63
N LYS A 1044 -36.80 0.43 22.59
CA LYS A 1044 -37.16 1.55 23.46
C LYS A 1044 -36.80 2.86 22.78
N LYS A 1045 -37.82 3.55 22.25
CA LYS A 1045 -37.65 4.90 21.69
C LYS A 1045 -37.16 5.89 22.76
N VAL A 1046 -36.06 6.57 22.47
CA VAL A 1046 -35.45 7.62 23.31
C VAL A 1046 -35.57 8.98 22.62
N PRO A 1047 -36.04 10.04 23.30
CA PRO A 1047 -36.01 11.41 22.80
C PRO A 1047 -34.62 11.79 22.28
N ILE A 1048 -34.57 12.30 21.05
CA ILE A 1048 -33.36 12.86 20.44
C ILE A 1048 -33.62 14.28 19.98
N ARG A 1049 -32.65 15.16 20.21
CA ARG A 1049 -32.59 16.49 19.60
C ARG A 1049 -31.22 16.70 18.97
N VAL A 1050 -31.18 17.30 17.79
CA VAL A 1050 -29.94 17.75 17.15
C VAL A 1050 -30.09 19.22 16.80
N GLU A 1051 -29.08 20.03 17.06
CA GLU A 1051 -29.04 21.43 16.65
C GLU A 1051 -27.73 21.70 15.91
N TRP A 1052 -27.79 22.53 14.87
CA TRP A 1052 -26.62 22.93 14.11
C TRP A 1052 -26.78 24.32 13.53
N LYS A 1053 -25.67 25.05 13.45
CA LYS A 1053 -25.52 26.30 12.71
C LYS A 1053 -24.53 26.08 11.57
N GLY A 1054 -24.91 26.43 10.35
CA GLY A 1054 -24.02 26.40 9.17
C GLY A 1054 -24.74 26.82 7.90
N THR A 1055 -24.18 26.49 6.74
CA THR A 1055 -24.72 26.92 5.43
C THR A 1055 -25.28 25.76 4.60
N PRO A 1056 -26.18 26.02 3.62
CA PRO A 1056 -26.67 24.95 2.72
C PRO A 1056 -25.58 24.36 1.82
N ALA A 1057 -24.39 24.98 1.74
CA ALA A 1057 -23.21 24.45 1.06
C ALA A 1057 -22.37 23.49 1.93
N ASP A 1058 -22.76 23.24 3.19
CA ASP A 1058 -22.02 22.40 4.14
C ASP A 1058 -22.60 21.00 4.34
N GLU A 1059 -21.82 20.16 5.03
CA GLU A 1059 -22.13 18.76 5.33
C GLU A 1059 -22.59 18.58 6.79
N LEU A 1060 -23.64 17.77 6.98
CA LEU A 1060 -24.52 17.50 8.15
C LEU A 1060 -24.74 16.00 8.42
N HIS A 1061 -23.91 15.27 9.17
CA HIS A 1061 -24.07 13.80 9.31
C HIS A 1061 -24.25 13.35 10.78
N LEU A 1062 -25.24 12.47 11.03
CA LEU A 1062 -25.41 11.72 12.28
C LEU A 1062 -25.28 10.21 12.02
N SER A 1063 -24.39 9.56 12.77
CA SER A 1063 -24.16 8.11 12.73
C SER A 1063 -24.22 7.50 14.12
N TRP A 1064 -24.37 6.18 14.19
CA TRP A 1064 -24.35 5.40 15.43
C TRP A 1064 -23.52 4.13 15.27
N GLU A 1065 -23.04 3.55 16.38
CA GLU A 1065 -22.40 2.23 16.42
C GLU A 1065 -22.58 1.59 17.81
N SER A 1066 -22.51 0.27 17.88
CA SER A 1066 -22.47 -0.52 19.13
C SER A 1066 -21.60 -1.78 18.91
N LEU A 1067 -21.78 -2.83 19.71
CA LEU A 1067 -21.08 -4.11 19.51
C LEU A 1067 -21.66 -4.91 18.33
N SER A 1068 -22.99 -4.88 18.15
CA SER A 1068 -23.69 -5.54 17.03
C SER A 1068 -24.11 -4.54 15.95
N GLN A 1069 -24.19 -3.23 16.26
CA GLN A 1069 -24.52 -2.18 15.28
C GLN A 1069 -23.28 -1.65 14.56
N PRO A 1070 -23.18 -1.78 13.22
CA PRO A 1070 -22.07 -1.21 12.47
C PRO A 1070 -22.15 0.31 12.49
N ILE A 1071 -21.00 0.95 12.30
CA ILE A 1071 -21.00 2.39 12.09
C ILE A 1071 -21.70 2.72 10.77
N GLU A 1072 -22.89 3.28 10.89
CA GLU A 1072 -23.73 3.72 9.78
C GLU A 1072 -24.42 5.03 10.14
N HIS A 1073 -24.82 5.81 9.13
CA HIS A 1073 -25.77 6.89 9.38
C HIS A 1073 -27.04 6.34 9.99
N VAL A 1074 -27.58 7.04 10.98
CA VAL A 1074 -28.81 6.60 11.63
C VAL A 1074 -29.92 6.53 10.55
N PRO A 1075 -30.49 5.35 10.29
CA PRO A 1075 -31.43 5.17 9.20
C PRO A 1075 -32.78 5.80 9.56
N SER A 1076 -33.57 6.15 8.53
CA SER A 1076 -34.90 6.72 8.72
C SER A 1076 -35.82 5.81 9.53
N SER A 1077 -35.70 4.50 9.33
CA SER A 1077 -36.43 3.48 10.09
C SER A 1077 -36.22 3.55 11.60
N ALA A 1078 -35.09 4.08 12.06
CA ALA A 1078 -34.79 4.24 13.48
C ALA A 1078 -35.19 5.61 14.04
N LEU A 1079 -35.75 6.51 13.22
CA LEU A 1079 -36.05 7.89 13.59
C LEU A 1079 -37.56 8.16 13.49
N TYR A 1080 -38.14 8.71 14.55
CA TYR A 1080 -39.57 8.95 14.65
C TYR A 1080 -39.87 10.39 15.04
N THR A 1081 -40.95 10.97 14.49
CA THR A 1081 -41.45 12.28 14.91
C THR A 1081 -42.19 12.22 16.24
N GLU A 1082 -42.73 11.05 16.59
CA GLU A 1082 -43.56 10.81 17.79
C GLU A 1082 -43.14 9.51 18.51
N LYS A 1083 -43.56 9.37 19.77
CA LYS A 1083 -43.17 8.26 20.65
C LYS A 1083 -43.78 6.93 20.24
#